data_AF-F0XSI2-F1
#
_entry.id   AF-F0XSI2-F1
#
_cell.length_a   1.000
_cell.length_b   1.000
_cell.length_c   1.000
_cell.angle_alpha   90.00
_cell.angle_beta   90.00
_cell.angle_gamma   90.00
#
_symmetry.space_group_name_H-M   'P 1'
#
loop_
_entity.id
_entity.type
_entity.pdbx_description
1 polymer ?
#
loop_
_entity_poly.entity_id
_entity_poly.type
_entity_poly.pdbx_seq_one_letter_code
_entity_poly.pdbx_strand_id
1 'polypeptide(L)'
;MRWFSLLVSSAFVAGSLAAAPKADLFLDFHAQQLSSTPIKINDAKYGKLISAQRNYSSVVLLTAMDARFGCQLCREFQPEFDLLARSWTKGDKAGESRVVFSSLDFNEGRETFMSLGLQTAPVLFFFPPTAGPFAVSKADPIRYDFGNGPGKAEVVQNWLARHLPDRPHPPIQRPINWVGWATGITIFLGAITTLFVAWPYVLPVVQNRNLWAATSLIAILLFTSGHMFNQIRKVPYVTGDGRGGITYFAGGFQNQFGMETQIVAAMYAVLSFATISLAIKVPRITDARTQKLAAAIWAGVIFVMYSFLLSVFRMKNQGYPFSLPPFIRHTHCTARVAHQRRAVSSSSSIPLATPRPRPKTAIFFPGQGVQRVGMLTPWLEAFPATTRETMEEIDDCMGYRLTEVIQSGPGRLLTATAQAQPAIMATSILIVRVLERDFGFRISEHMDVTLGHSLGEFAALVAGGYLQFRDSLWLVRRRAEAMAKATRQAVTAHGGGEYGMVAVLTEPEYLPGLVRAIERILGEKRQTPLLSSFSLPSLSSLSSLDLTPPSPYVPFCHPAPVHIGNINSKNQIVLSGSIERIQRLLGQVRQFMGHDPRAVRLSSDSPFHCAIMRPAVAEMRQMLEQERPWAVQFPGRLPCISNVTARPFSSRPELTELLARQCEETVQWWDSIRYLDQEQRVRRWVGIGPGKVGRNLVGKEVGMRGKDPVKGGGVWAITDPSEIEEVLRGLEETESFFTLLPVDMSHSKRNTSRAVFTAHERSLAKAAWTVSSARLTRESFLPFGACALCLEPAQDPVACPAGDVFCRECALRNLLAQKQELQRLDRLRAQAERDREEYRLREAAEDEARAVVQFDLVQAGLGGGGGGGEVRLRDEKQERETRSKPLLAITVAAASTTTTATADTSSPTRKRKFELDDGDLQRVVDEDRARARRAIEADRVAARDASALPSFWAPSETPSSNRGVVIGSTSANGTTNTTTACPASNDGHALSLRTLVSLQFAEDDAGRRICPACKRSLSNASRAVMAKPCGHVLCRSCVHQFVRPIEGGSGAGAGAGMLLHDPHAPEDEAGVVRCYVCEADLTEEAEGKKRKKDRKDRHKKEKERVRPGLVELRSEGTGFSAGGASEVKKNAVAFQC
;
A
#
# COMPACT_ATOMS: atom_id res chain seq x y z
N MET A 1 16.55 15.31 92.86
CA MET A 1 15.66 14.35 93.55
C MET A 1 15.14 13.36 92.53
N ARG A 2 15.15 12.04 92.86
CA ARG A 2 14.31 10.92 92.37
C ARG A 2 13.49 11.19 91.08
N TRP A 3 13.67 10.59 89.90
CA TRP A 3 14.34 9.36 89.41
C TRP A 3 13.86 8.02 90.03
N PHE A 4 13.43 7.12 89.13
CA PHE A 4 13.30 5.65 89.27
C PHE A 4 12.49 5.09 90.46
N SER A 5 11.17 4.85 90.29
CA SER A 5 10.38 4.03 91.24
C SER A 5 9.13 3.31 90.68
N LEU A 6 8.85 3.28 89.36
CA LEU A 6 7.57 2.75 88.81
C LEU A 6 7.69 1.80 87.60
N LEU A 7 8.83 1.12 87.42
CA LEU A 7 9.01 0.17 86.28
C LEU A 7 9.46 -1.25 86.66
N VAL A 8 9.51 -1.60 87.94
CA VAL A 8 9.78 -2.98 88.41
C VAL A 8 8.89 -3.31 89.61
N SER A 9 7.90 -4.18 89.36
CA SER A 9 6.88 -4.79 90.27
C SER A 9 5.48 -4.63 89.64
N SER A 10 5.07 -5.48 88.70
CA SER A 10 4.33 -6.69 89.10
C SER A 10 4.36 -7.83 88.06
N ALA A 11 5.55 -8.18 87.57
CA ALA A 11 5.73 -9.42 86.81
C ALA A 11 5.79 -10.65 87.75
N PHE A 12 4.67 -11.04 88.38
CA PHE A 12 4.54 -12.31 89.12
C PHE A 12 3.08 -12.71 89.39
N VAL A 13 2.29 -12.97 88.32
CA VAL A 13 1.15 -13.91 88.38
C VAL A 13 1.20 -14.78 87.13
N ALA A 14 1.80 -15.96 87.26
CA ALA A 14 1.76 -17.00 86.25
C ALA A 14 1.19 -18.28 86.89
N GLY A 15 0.24 -18.94 86.23
CA GLY A 15 -0.16 -20.30 86.60
C GLY A 15 -1.65 -20.54 86.87
N SER A 16 -2.52 -20.41 85.86
CA SER A 16 -3.81 -21.12 85.84
C SER A 16 -4.24 -21.49 84.42
N LEU A 17 -3.85 -22.70 84.02
CA LEU A 17 -4.42 -23.56 82.97
C LEU A 17 -5.53 -22.99 82.08
N ALA A 18 -5.19 -22.71 80.83
CA ALA A 18 -6.09 -22.86 79.68
C ALA A 18 -5.28 -23.31 78.47
N ALA A 19 -5.60 -24.48 77.89
CA ALA A 19 -5.01 -24.88 76.63
C ALA A 19 -5.54 -23.96 75.53
N ALA A 20 -4.66 -23.15 74.93
CA ALA A 20 -5.07 -22.20 73.90
C ALA A 20 -5.70 -22.95 72.71
N PRO A 21 -6.89 -22.54 72.22
CA PRO A 21 -7.43 -23.10 70.99
C PRO A 21 -6.46 -22.81 69.85
N LYS A 22 -6.36 -23.72 68.86
CA LYS A 22 -5.55 -23.49 67.65
C LYS A 22 -5.94 -22.15 67.04
N ALA A 23 -5.03 -21.18 67.03
CA ALA A 23 -5.29 -19.84 66.53
C ALA A 23 -5.78 -19.91 65.09
N ASP A 24 -6.91 -19.26 64.80
CA ASP A 24 -7.43 -19.18 63.43
C ASP A 24 -6.52 -18.22 62.64
N LEU A 25 -5.61 -18.81 61.85
CA LEU A 25 -4.66 -18.11 60.99
C LEU A 25 -5.33 -17.03 60.10
N PHE A 26 -6.61 -17.19 59.76
CA PHE A 26 -7.35 -16.16 59.04
C PHE A 26 -7.46 -14.86 59.85
N LEU A 27 -7.73 -14.92 61.15
CA LEU A 27 -7.92 -13.74 62.00
C LEU A 27 -6.61 -12.95 62.15
N ASP A 28 -5.47 -13.63 62.28
CA ASP A 28 -4.15 -13.00 62.36
C ASP A 28 -3.80 -12.24 61.07
N PHE A 29 -4.08 -12.83 59.90
CA PHE A 29 -3.85 -12.19 58.61
C PHE A 29 -4.91 -11.13 58.28
N HIS A 30 -6.17 -11.30 58.67
CA HIS A 30 -7.22 -10.28 58.48
C HIS A 30 -6.97 -9.04 59.35
N ALA A 31 -6.49 -9.21 60.59
CA ALA A 31 -6.04 -8.11 61.44
C ALA A 31 -4.85 -7.34 60.81
N GLN A 32 -3.88 -8.07 60.25
CA GLN A 32 -2.77 -7.44 59.49
C GLN A 32 -3.29 -6.71 58.25
N GLN A 33 -4.21 -7.30 57.50
CA GLN A 33 -4.84 -6.70 56.33
C GLN A 33 -5.53 -5.37 56.66
N LEU A 34 -6.36 -5.33 57.71
CA LEU A 34 -7.03 -4.11 58.15
C LEU A 34 -6.06 -2.96 58.48
N SER A 35 -4.82 -3.27 58.87
CA SER A 35 -3.75 -2.29 59.13
C SER A 35 -2.90 -1.95 57.89
N SER A 36 -2.64 -2.92 57.01
CA SER A 36 -1.76 -2.78 55.85
C SER A 36 -2.24 -3.66 54.69
N THR A 37 -2.95 -3.03 53.75
CA THR A 37 -3.44 -3.69 52.53
C THR A 37 -2.75 -3.14 51.26
N PRO A 38 -2.28 -4.03 50.35
CA PRO A 38 -2.13 -5.48 50.52
C PRO A 38 -1.02 -5.82 51.54
N ILE A 39 -1.08 -7.00 52.16
CA ILE A 39 -0.09 -7.42 53.14
C ILE A 39 1.26 -7.66 52.44
N LYS A 40 2.30 -6.93 52.84
CA LYS A 40 3.67 -7.24 52.40
C LYS A 40 4.19 -8.45 53.17
N ILE A 41 4.55 -9.49 52.42
CA ILE A 41 5.06 -10.75 52.96
C ILE A 41 6.50 -10.98 52.48
N ASN A 42 7.21 -11.86 53.19
CA ASN A 42 8.54 -12.36 52.84
C ASN A 42 8.50 -13.90 52.75
N ASP A 43 9.61 -14.55 52.36
CA ASP A 43 9.70 -16.01 52.21
C ASP A 43 9.09 -16.79 53.40
N ALA A 44 9.45 -16.44 54.64
CA ALA A 44 8.96 -17.10 55.85
C ALA A 44 7.45 -16.88 56.13
N LYS A 45 6.89 -15.71 55.74
CA LYS A 45 5.44 -15.45 55.84
C LYS A 45 4.65 -16.11 54.72
N TYR A 46 5.23 -16.19 53.50
CA TYR A 46 4.61 -16.84 52.35
C TYR A 46 4.27 -18.30 52.67
N GLY A 47 5.25 -19.09 53.15
CA GLY A 47 5.02 -20.49 53.53
C GLY A 47 3.94 -20.70 54.61
N LYS A 48 3.78 -19.75 55.54
CA LYS A 48 2.68 -19.78 56.54
C LYS A 48 1.32 -19.47 55.92
N LEU A 49 1.27 -18.47 55.02
CA LEU A 49 0.06 -18.02 54.33
C LEU A 49 -0.52 -19.08 53.37
N ILE A 50 0.33 -19.89 52.73
CA ILE A 50 -0.10 -20.95 51.79
C ILE A 50 -0.21 -22.36 52.42
N SER A 51 -0.11 -22.46 53.75
CA SER A 51 -0.11 -23.75 54.47
C SER A 51 -1.32 -24.64 54.14
N ALA A 52 -1.12 -25.95 54.25
CA ALA A 52 -2.00 -26.96 53.65
C ALA A 52 -3.42 -27.04 54.25
N GLN A 53 -3.62 -26.60 55.50
CA GLN A 53 -4.91 -26.59 56.19
C GLN A 53 -5.36 -25.14 56.46
N ARG A 54 -6.06 -24.54 55.50
CA ARG A 54 -6.48 -23.13 55.51
C ARG A 54 -7.99 -22.98 55.28
N ASN A 55 -8.63 -22.13 56.09
CA ASN A 55 -10.07 -21.82 56.03
C ASN A 55 -10.37 -20.47 55.33
N TYR A 56 -9.40 -19.96 54.55
CA TYR A 56 -9.48 -18.69 53.82
C TYR A 56 -8.89 -18.83 52.41
N SER A 57 -9.32 -17.97 51.50
CA SER A 57 -8.72 -17.80 50.17
C SER A 57 -7.55 -16.83 50.26
N SER A 58 -6.43 -17.12 49.59
CA SER A 58 -5.27 -16.22 49.54
C SER A 58 -5.00 -15.75 48.10
N VAL A 59 -4.77 -14.45 47.94
CA VAL A 59 -4.40 -13.80 46.69
C VAL A 59 -2.98 -13.26 46.87
N VAL A 60 -2.03 -13.76 46.08
CA VAL A 60 -0.61 -13.38 46.20
C VAL A 60 -0.11 -12.78 44.89
N LEU A 61 0.30 -11.51 44.94
CA LEU A 61 1.02 -10.84 43.85
C LEU A 61 2.53 -10.94 44.05
N LEU A 62 3.18 -11.74 43.22
CA LEU A 62 4.63 -11.82 43.07
C LEU A 62 5.09 -10.72 42.11
N THR A 63 5.92 -9.80 42.59
CA THR A 63 6.30 -8.56 41.89
C THR A 63 7.82 -8.32 41.94
N ALA A 64 8.30 -7.39 41.11
CA ALA A 64 9.71 -6.97 41.08
C ALA A 64 9.78 -5.47 40.80
N MET A 65 9.62 -4.66 41.85
CA MET A 65 9.44 -3.21 41.75
C MET A 65 10.74 -2.43 41.60
N ASP A 66 11.88 -3.01 42.00
CA ASP A 66 13.21 -2.39 41.96
C ASP A 66 13.56 -1.80 40.58
N ALA A 67 14.29 -0.69 40.58
CA ALA A 67 14.81 -0.08 39.37
C ALA A 67 15.63 -1.07 38.52
N ARG A 68 16.43 -1.90 39.20
CA ARG A 68 17.44 -2.82 38.63
C ARG A 68 16.85 -3.95 37.79
N PHE A 69 15.63 -4.40 38.07
CA PHE A 69 15.00 -5.51 37.34
C PHE A 69 14.23 -5.09 36.08
N GLY A 70 14.04 -3.79 35.85
CA GLY A 70 13.43 -3.28 34.61
C GLY A 70 11.96 -3.69 34.35
N CYS A 71 11.26 -4.26 35.33
CA CYS A 71 9.90 -4.79 35.14
C CYS A 71 8.86 -3.67 35.00
N GLN A 72 8.58 -3.24 33.76
CA GLN A 72 7.58 -2.21 33.48
C GLN A 72 6.16 -2.66 33.87
N LEU A 73 5.75 -3.89 33.54
CA LEU A 73 4.44 -4.43 33.94
C LEU A 73 4.25 -4.47 35.46
N CYS A 74 5.30 -4.74 36.24
CA CYS A 74 5.22 -4.71 37.70
C CYS A 74 4.84 -3.30 38.18
N ARG A 75 5.54 -2.27 37.68
CA ARG A 75 5.29 -0.87 38.07
C ARG A 75 3.93 -0.34 37.64
N GLU A 76 3.42 -0.79 36.49
CA GLU A 76 2.10 -0.41 35.99
C GLU A 76 0.96 -1.15 36.70
N PHE A 77 1.14 -2.43 37.06
CA PHE A 77 0.09 -3.25 37.67
C PHE A 77 0.02 -3.13 39.21
N GLN A 78 1.14 -2.90 39.89
CA GLN A 78 1.17 -2.76 41.36
C GLN A 78 0.13 -1.76 41.92
N PRO A 79 -0.01 -0.51 41.41
CA PRO A 79 -0.99 0.43 41.95
C PRO A 79 -2.45 -0.01 41.73
N GLU A 80 -2.73 -0.75 40.66
CA GLU A 80 -4.07 -1.31 40.38
C GLU A 80 -4.39 -2.48 41.33
N PHE A 81 -3.41 -3.33 41.63
CA PHE A 81 -3.55 -4.38 42.64
C PHE A 81 -3.71 -3.81 44.06
N ASP A 82 -2.92 -2.80 44.41
CA ASP A 82 -3.01 -2.12 45.71
C ASP A 82 -4.40 -1.45 45.88
N LEU A 83 -4.92 -0.83 44.83
CA LEU A 83 -6.27 -0.25 44.79
C LEU A 83 -7.37 -1.31 44.95
N LEU A 84 -7.27 -2.43 44.24
CA LEU A 84 -8.20 -3.56 44.32
C LEU A 84 -8.27 -4.07 45.77
N ALA A 85 -7.11 -4.42 46.33
CA ALA A 85 -7.00 -4.98 47.67
C ALA A 85 -7.59 -4.01 48.71
N ARG A 86 -7.24 -2.72 48.64
CA ARG A 86 -7.74 -1.68 49.58
C ARG A 86 -9.24 -1.47 49.46
N SER A 87 -9.79 -1.47 48.25
CA SER A 87 -11.23 -1.37 48.04
C SER A 87 -11.97 -2.57 48.64
N TRP A 88 -11.43 -3.78 48.42
CA TRP A 88 -11.99 -5.02 48.96
C TRP A 88 -11.97 -5.03 50.49
N THR A 89 -10.82 -4.72 51.12
CA THR A 89 -10.68 -4.67 52.59
C THR A 89 -11.58 -3.60 53.22
N LYS A 90 -11.73 -2.44 52.56
CA LYS A 90 -12.61 -1.35 53.03
C LYS A 90 -14.09 -1.73 52.97
N GLY A 91 -14.48 -2.51 51.97
CA GLY A 91 -15.85 -2.97 51.76
C GLY A 91 -16.23 -4.21 52.56
N ASP A 92 -15.28 -5.12 52.83
CA ASP A 92 -15.46 -6.31 53.68
C ASP A 92 -14.59 -6.21 54.95
N LYS A 93 -15.02 -5.36 55.89
CA LYS A 93 -14.35 -5.20 57.19
C LYS A 93 -14.61 -6.39 58.12
N ALA A 94 -15.78 -7.02 58.01
CA ALA A 94 -16.17 -8.17 58.82
C ALA A 94 -15.41 -9.45 58.44
N GLY A 95 -14.84 -9.52 57.23
CA GLY A 95 -14.09 -10.68 56.74
C GLY A 95 -14.99 -11.79 56.20
N GLU A 96 -16.22 -11.47 55.80
CA GLU A 96 -17.24 -12.41 55.33
C GLU A 96 -16.82 -13.13 54.05
N SER A 97 -16.08 -12.46 53.16
CA SER A 97 -15.54 -13.08 51.93
C SER A 97 -14.39 -14.05 52.21
N ARG A 98 -13.76 -13.97 53.40
CA ARG A 98 -12.56 -14.74 53.81
C ARG A 98 -11.44 -14.72 52.75
N VAL A 99 -11.12 -13.53 52.23
CA VAL A 99 -10.03 -13.31 51.25
C VAL A 99 -8.89 -12.50 51.87
N VAL A 100 -7.66 -13.01 51.72
CA VAL A 100 -6.42 -12.33 52.11
C VAL A 100 -5.64 -11.91 50.87
N PHE A 101 -5.36 -10.62 50.71
CA PHE A 101 -4.55 -10.02 49.66
C PHE A 101 -3.14 -9.73 50.17
N SER A 102 -2.14 -10.25 49.46
CA SER A 102 -0.74 -10.10 49.80
C SER A 102 0.14 -9.83 48.58
N SER A 103 1.31 -9.26 48.81
CA SER A 103 2.32 -9.02 47.78
C SER A 103 3.71 -9.38 48.30
N LEU A 104 4.48 -10.07 47.45
CA LEU A 104 5.85 -10.51 47.69
C LEU A 104 6.74 -9.89 46.60
N ASP A 105 7.65 -8.99 46.98
CA ASP A 105 8.65 -8.45 46.06
C ASP A 105 9.85 -9.41 45.98
N PHE A 106 10.46 -9.52 44.79
CA PHE A 106 11.62 -10.38 44.54
C PHE A 106 12.79 -10.13 45.52
N ASN A 107 13.00 -8.90 46.00
CA ASN A 107 14.04 -8.60 46.98
C ASN A 107 13.79 -9.23 48.37
N GLU A 108 12.52 -9.47 48.75
CA GLU A 108 12.08 -10.02 50.05
C GLU A 108 11.63 -11.50 49.96
N GLY A 109 11.62 -12.06 48.75
CA GLY A 109 11.02 -13.36 48.43
C GLY A 109 11.85 -14.28 47.53
N ARG A 110 13.17 -14.11 47.51
CA ARG A 110 14.05 -14.73 46.49
C ARG A 110 13.96 -16.25 46.48
N GLU A 111 13.81 -16.88 47.65
CA GLU A 111 13.70 -18.34 47.77
C GLU A 111 12.35 -18.85 47.24
N THR A 112 11.27 -18.11 47.48
CA THR A 112 9.92 -18.37 46.94
C THR A 112 9.90 -18.27 45.42
N PHE A 113 10.53 -17.25 44.82
CA PHE A 113 10.61 -17.15 43.36
C PHE A 113 11.40 -18.30 42.73
N MET A 114 12.47 -18.76 43.38
CA MET A 114 13.28 -19.90 42.93
C MET A 114 12.54 -21.23 43.06
N SER A 115 11.91 -21.50 44.22
CA SER A 115 11.15 -22.73 44.47
C SER A 115 9.90 -22.88 43.60
N LEU A 116 9.29 -21.77 43.18
CA LEU A 116 8.19 -21.76 42.20
C LEU A 116 8.66 -21.75 40.74
N GLY A 117 9.97 -21.76 40.47
CA GLY A 117 10.54 -21.78 39.11
C GLY A 117 10.24 -20.53 38.27
N LEU A 118 9.97 -19.38 38.90
CA LEU A 118 9.42 -18.21 38.22
C LEU A 118 10.51 -17.32 37.60
N GLN A 119 10.66 -17.41 36.28
CA GLN A 119 11.56 -16.56 35.49
C GLN A 119 10.96 -15.19 35.08
N THR A 120 9.71 -14.91 35.44
CA THR A 120 8.99 -13.69 35.01
C THR A 120 8.14 -13.12 36.14
N ALA A 121 7.97 -11.80 36.14
CA ALA A 121 7.08 -11.04 37.02
C ALA A 121 6.34 -9.96 36.17
N PRO A 122 5.15 -9.50 36.59
CA PRO A 122 4.39 -9.94 37.76
C PRO A 122 3.71 -11.30 37.55
N VAL A 123 3.46 -12.03 38.65
CA VAL A 123 2.65 -13.25 38.67
C VAL A 123 1.63 -13.14 39.79
N LEU A 124 0.35 -13.34 39.48
CA LEU A 124 -0.74 -13.27 40.45
C LEU A 124 -1.36 -14.66 40.60
N PHE A 125 -1.33 -15.19 41.81
CA PHE A 125 -1.94 -16.48 42.18
C PHE A 125 -3.16 -16.29 43.09
N PHE A 126 -4.16 -17.13 42.88
CA PHE A 126 -5.29 -17.35 43.78
C PHE A 126 -5.24 -18.77 44.35
N PHE A 127 -5.18 -18.87 45.67
CA PHE A 127 -5.18 -20.13 46.41
C PHE A 127 -6.57 -20.36 47.01
N PRO A 128 -7.32 -21.39 46.60
CA PRO A 128 -8.60 -21.74 47.21
C PRO A 128 -8.41 -22.27 48.64
N PRO A 129 -9.42 -22.17 49.52
CA PRO A 129 -9.37 -22.74 50.87
C PRO A 129 -9.45 -24.27 50.83
N THR A 130 -8.84 -24.91 51.83
CA THR A 130 -8.76 -26.38 51.95
C THR A 130 -9.55 -26.94 53.12
N ALA A 131 -10.01 -26.08 54.03
CA ALA A 131 -10.84 -26.42 55.19
C ALA A 131 -11.98 -25.39 55.36
N GLY A 132 -12.98 -25.71 56.19
CA GLY A 132 -14.12 -24.82 56.46
C GLY A 132 -15.23 -24.86 55.39
N PRO A 133 -16.24 -23.99 55.49
CA PRO A 133 -17.50 -24.10 54.72
C PRO A 133 -17.35 -23.88 53.20
N PHE A 134 -16.22 -23.33 52.75
CA PHE A 134 -15.96 -23.05 51.33
C PHE A 134 -14.83 -23.91 50.73
N ALA A 135 -14.44 -25.00 51.40
CA ALA A 135 -13.31 -25.84 50.99
C ALA A 135 -13.50 -26.45 49.59
N VAL A 136 -12.43 -26.44 48.79
CA VAL A 136 -12.44 -26.98 47.41
C VAL A 136 -11.65 -28.29 47.35
N SER A 137 -12.18 -29.29 46.63
CA SER A 137 -11.59 -30.63 46.50
C SER A 137 -10.28 -30.68 45.70
N LYS A 138 -9.91 -29.59 45.03
CA LYS A 138 -8.61 -29.37 44.40
C LYS A 138 -8.03 -28.07 44.92
N ALA A 139 -6.89 -28.15 45.58
CA ALA A 139 -6.26 -27.05 46.31
C ALA A 139 -5.25 -26.24 45.47
N ASP A 140 -5.12 -26.57 44.18
CA ASP A 140 -4.09 -26.06 43.27
C ASP A 140 -4.21 -24.53 43.07
N PRO A 141 -3.07 -23.80 42.98
CA PRO A 141 -3.09 -22.37 42.74
C PRO A 141 -3.55 -22.02 41.32
N ILE A 142 -4.53 -21.12 41.22
CA ILE A 142 -5.03 -20.60 39.95
C ILE A 142 -4.23 -19.34 39.60
N ARG A 143 -3.52 -19.36 38.46
CA ARG A 143 -2.76 -18.21 37.95
C ARG A 143 -3.65 -17.27 37.13
N TYR A 144 -3.50 -15.96 37.34
CA TYR A 144 -4.05 -14.92 36.44
C TYR A 144 -3.13 -14.71 35.24
N ASP A 145 -3.73 -14.54 34.06
CA ASP A 145 -3.01 -14.34 32.79
C ASP A 145 -2.93 -12.85 32.42
N PHE A 146 -1.71 -12.36 32.20
CA PHE A 146 -1.41 -10.99 31.79
C PHE A 146 -1.30 -10.82 30.25
N GLY A 147 -1.68 -11.84 29.46
CA GLY A 147 -1.57 -11.84 27.99
C GLY A 147 -2.23 -10.67 27.25
N ASN A 148 -3.22 -10.01 27.87
CA ASN A 148 -3.90 -8.82 27.33
C ASN A 148 -3.32 -7.48 27.84
N GLY A 149 -2.17 -7.49 28.51
CA GLY A 149 -1.53 -6.32 29.13
C GLY A 149 -1.77 -6.20 30.64
N PRO A 150 -1.31 -5.12 31.30
CA PRO A 150 -1.57 -4.87 32.71
C PRO A 150 -3.06 -4.71 32.94
N GLY A 151 -3.67 -5.66 33.65
CA GLY A 151 -5.11 -5.66 33.93
C GLY A 151 -5.48 -4.52 34.88
N LYS A 152 -6.53 -3.75 34.55
CA LYS A 152 -7.10 -2.81 35.52
C LYS A 152 -7.72 -3.56 36.70
N ALA A 153 -7.79 -2.90 37.85
CA ALA A 153 -8.34 -3.45 39.09
C ALA A 153 -9.72 -4.14 38.89
N GLU A 154 -10.59 -3.55 38.08
CA GLU A 154 -11.94 -4.04 37.78
C GLU A 154 -11.93 -5.38 37.01
N VAL A 155 -10.94 -5.59 36.13
CA VAL A 155 -10.79 -6.84 35.37
C VAL A 155 -10.36 -7.99 36.28
N VAL A 156 -9.45 -7.70 37.21
CA VAL A 156 -8.96 -8.67 38.21
C VAL A 156 -10.05 -9.00 39.24
N GLN A 157 -10.85 -8.01 39.66
CA GLN A 157 -12.06 -8.24 40.46
C GLN A 157 -13.03 -9.21 39.77
N ASN A 158 -13.34 -8.99 38.49
CA ASN A 158 -14.22 -9.86 37.72
C ASN A 158 -13.63 -11.27 37.47
N TRP A 159 -12.31 -11.43 37.61
CA TRP A 159 -11.68 -12.75 37.64
C TRP A 159 -11.79 -13.41 39.02
N LEU A 160 -11.53 -12.68 40.11
CA LEU A 160 -11.69 -13.19 41.48
C LEU A 160 -13.14 -13.60 41.79
N ALA A 161 -14.13 -12.79 41.40
CA ALA A 161 -15.54 -13.06 41.62
C ALA A 161 -16.00 -14.39 41.00
N ARG A 162 -15.42 -14.78 39.85
CA ARG A 162 -15.70 -16.09 39.19
C ARG A 162 -15.15 -17.30 39.96
N HIS A 163 -14.15 -17.10 40.83
CA HIS A 163 -13.56 -18.14 41.67
C HIS A 163 -14.05 -18.07 43.13
N LEU A 164 -14.94 -17.14 43.44
CA LEU A 164 -15.52 -16.89 44.76
C LEU A 164 -17.07 -16.87 44.67
N PRO A 165 -17.72 -17.97 44.25
CA PRO A 165 -19.18 -18.07 44.30
C PRO A 165 -19.68 -17.93 45.74
N ASP A 166 -20.90 -17.41 45.88
CA ASP A 166 -21.66 -17.31 47.15
C ASP A 166 -20.95 -16.52 48.27
N ARG A 167 -20.16 -15.51 47.90
CA ARG A 167 -19.49 -14.56 48.83
C ARG A 167 -19.67 -13.11 48.39
N PRO A 168 -19.62 -12.12 49.30
CA PRO A 168 -19.72 -10.71 48.93
C PRO A 168 -18.49 -10.23 48.13
N HIS A 169 -18.71 -9.45 47.06
CA HIS A 169 -17.67 -8.83 46.25
C HIS A 169 -17.80 -7.29 46.29
N PRO A 170 -17.04 -6.57 47.12
CA PRO A 170 -17.22 -5.12 47.28
C PRO A 170 -16.74 -4.31 46.06
N PRO A 171 -17.46 -3.26 45.62
CA PRO A 171 -17.09 -2.48 44.44
C PRO A 171 -15.81 -1.65 44.64
N ILE A 172 -14.99 -1.53 43.58
CA ILE A 172 -13.76 -0.71 43.58
C ILE A 172 -14.09 0.79 43.63
N GLN A 173 -13.38 1.53 44.49
CA GLN A 173 -13.51 3.00 44.62
C GLN A 173 -12.15 3.67 44.37
N ARG A 174 -12.02 4.39 43.25
CA ARG A 174 -10.80 5.13 42.89
C ARG A 174 -10.71 6.46 43.67
N PRO A 175 -9.59 6.76 44.36
CA PRO A 175 -9.44 8.00 45.12
C PRO A 175 -9.23 9.21 44.20
N ILE A 176 -9.90 10.33 44.51
CA ILE A 176 -9.75 11.61 43.79
C ILE A 176 -8.45 12.29 44.24
N ASN A 177 -7.59 12.69 43.29
CA ASN A 177 -6.30 13.33 43.58
C ASN A 177 -6.47 14.84 43.87
N TRP A 178 -6.99 15.16 45.05
CA TRP A 178 -7.17 16.54 45.52
C TRP A 178 -5.86 17.34 45.57
N VAL A 179 -4.72 16.69 45.82
CA VAL A 179 -3.41 17.36 45.84
C VAL A 179 -3.01 17.82 44.44
N GLY A 180 -3.26 17.01 43.40
CA GLY A 180 -3.05 17.41 42.00
C GLY A 180 -3.88 18.63 41.60
N TRP A 181 -5.17 18.64 41.99
CA TRP A 181 -6.06 19.79 41.76
C TRP A 181 -5.59 21.05 42.51
N ALA A 182 -5.31 20.93 43.82
CA ALA A 182 -4.85 22.05 44.63
C ALA A 182 -3.52 22.62 44.11
N THR A 183 -2.55 21.77 43.79
CA THR A 183 -1.24 22.19 43.26
C THR A 183 -1.39 22.87 41.89
N GLY A 184 -2.24 22.34 41.01
CA GLY A 184 -2.56 22.96 39.72
C GLY A 184 -3.18 24.35 39.89
N ILE A 185 -4.15 24.49 40.80
CA ILE A 185 -4.79 25.77 41.11
C ILE A 185 -3.79 26.78 41.72
N THR A 186 -2.92 26.34 42.63
CA THR A 186 -1.88 27.20 43.24
C THR A 186 -0.84 27.65 42.21
N ILE A 187 -0.39 26.76 41.32
CA ILE A 187 0.53 27.12 40.22
C ILE A 187 -0.15 28.09 39.26
N PHE A 188 -1.43 27.90 38.94
CA PHE A 188 -2.19 28.78 38.05
C PHE A 188 -2.37 30.19 38.65
N LEU A 189 -2.74 30.29 39.93
CA LEU A 189 -2.84 31.56 40.65
C LEU A 189 -1.47 32.25 40.77
N GLY A 190 -0.40 31.50 41.07
CA GLY A 190 0.97 32.01 41.12
C GLY A 190 1.47 32.50 39.76
N ALA A 191 1.10 31.82 38.67
CA ALA A 191 1.41 32.25 37.31
C ALA A 191 0.65 33.53 36.95
N ILE A 192 -0.64 33.66 37.29
CA ILE A 192 -1.44 34.87 37.05
C ILE A 192 -0.86 36.07 37.81
N THR A 193 -0.57 35.93 39.10
CA THR A 193 -0.01 37.04 39.89
C THR A 193 1.37 37.45 39.41
N THR A 194 2.24 36.48 39.07
CA THR A 194 3.56 36.75 38.48
C THR A 194 3.42 37.45 37.12
N LEU A 195 2.50 37.00 36.26
CA LEU A 195 2.25 37.63 34.96
C LEU A 195 1.77 39.07 35.12
N PHE A 196 0.88 39.35 36.07
CA PHE A 196 0.33 40.68 36.31
C PHE A 196 1.40 41.66 36.85
N VAL A 197 2.27 41.20 37.75
CA VAL A 197 3.41 42.00 38.26
C VAL A 197 4.50 42.19 37.20
N ALA A 198 4.75 41.19 36.35
CA ALA A 198 5.72 41.27 35.26
C ALA A 198 5.19 42.07 34.05
N TRP A 199 3.87 42.18 33.87
CA TRP A 199 3.23 42.83 32.73
C TRP A 199 3.80 44.22 32.36
N PRO A 200 3.99 45.19 33.28
CA PRO A 200 4.59 46.49 32.94
C PRO A 200 6.03 46.42 32.42
N TYR A 201 6.79 45.36 32.74
CA TYR A 201 8.15 45.15 32.24
C TYR A 201 8.18 44.31 30.96
N VAL A 202 7.22 43.39 30.81
CA VAL A 202 7.07 42.53 29.62
C VAL A 202 6.40 43.27 28.47
N LEU A 203 5.46 44.18 28.74
CA LEU A 203 4.70 44.90 27.72
C LEU A 203 5.60 45.74 26.77
N PRO A 204 6.61 46.50 27.22
CA PRO A 204 7.55 47.19 26.31
C PRO A 204 8.38 46.22 25.45
N VAL A 205 8.72 45.04 25.98
CA VAL A 205 9.45 43.99 25.25
C VAL A 205 8.55 43.37 24.17
N VAL A 206 7.30 43.07 24.51
CA VAL A 206 6.29 42.52 23.59
C VAL A 206 5.81 43.55 22.57
N GLN A 207 5.77 44.84 22.89
CA GLN A 207 5.45 45.90 21.92
C GLN A 207 6.60 46.21 20.96
N ASN A 208 7.81 45.73 21.23
CA ASN A 208 8.97 45.99 20.38
C ASN A 208 8.88 45.22 19.06
N ARG A 209 8.50 45.90 17.98
CA ARG A 209 8.45 45.36 16.61
C ARG A 209 9.76 44.69 16.16
N ASN A 210 10.91 45.16 16.63
CA ASN A 210 12.21 44.58 16.24
C ASN A 210 12.43 43.20 16.88
N LEU A 211 11.88 42.97 18.09
CA LEU A 211 11.91 41.64 18.73
C LEU A 211 11.10 40.64 17.89
N TRP A 212 9.86 41.00 17.53
CA TRP A 212 9.03 40.14 16.68
C TRP A 212 9.63 39.91 15.30
N ALA A 213 10.19 40.95 14.67
CA ALA A 213 10.89 40.81 13.39
C ALA A 213 12.07 39.83 13.48
N ALA A 214 12.87 39.90 14.56
CA ALA A 214 13.97 38.96 14.80
C ALA A 214 13.48 37.53 15.07
N THR A 215 12.49 37.36 15.95
CA THR A 215 11.92 36.04 16.29
C THR A 215 11.26 35.37 15.09
N SER A 216 10.46 36.11 14.31
CA SER A 216 9.85 35.59 13.08
C SER A 216 10.91 35.23 12.03
N LEU A 217 11.96 36.03 11.87
CA LEU A 217 13.05 35.73 10.93
C LEU A 217 13.83 34.48 11.35
N ILE A 218 14.13 34.29 12.65
CA ILE A 218 14.74 33.07 13.19
C ILE A 218 13.84 31.85 12.93
N ALA A 219 12.54 31.96 13.21
CA ALA A 219 11.59 30.87 12.97
C ALA A 219 11.54 30.47 11.49
N ILE A 220 11.44 31.45 10.57
CA ILE A 220 11.44 31.20 9.12
C ILE A 220 12.73 30.49 8.70
N LEU A 221 13.90 30.92 9.16
CA LEU A 221 15.18 30.29 8.84
C LEU A 221 15.27 28.84 9.36
N LEU A 222 14.75 28.55 10.55
CA LEU A 222 14.71 27.20 11.11
C LEU A 222 13.76 26.28 10.32
N PHE A 223 12.57 26.75 9.95
CA PHE A 223 11.61 25.93 9.19
C PHE A 223 12.04 25.73 7.72
N THR A 224 12.64 26.73 7.08
CA THR A 224 13.10 26.64 5.67
C THR A 224 14.41 25.86 5.48
N SER A 225 15.24 25.71 6.51
CA SER A 225 16.49 24.93 6.47
C SER A 225 16.30 23.41 6.58
N GLY A 226 15.08 22.93 6.88
CA GLY A 226 14.76 21.50 6.99
C GLY A 226 14.68 20.95 8.42
N HIS A 227 14.64 21.80 9.46
CA HIS A 227 14.61 21.35 10.86
C HIS A 227 13.47 20.35 11.18
N MET A 228 12.29 20.53 10.59
CA MET A 228 11.16 19.61 10.77
C MET A 228 11.41 18.21 10.18
N PHE A 229 12.09 18.11 9.04
CA PHE A 229 12.45 16.82 8.45
C PHE A 229 13.32 16.00 9.42
N ASN A 230 14.32 16.65 10.02
CA ASN A 230 15.20 16.02 11.00
C ASN A 230 14.44 15.61 12.26
N GLN A 231 13.56 16.47 12.78
CA GLN A 231 12.81 16.22 14.00
C GLN A 231 11.80 15.07 13.87
N ILE A 232 11.19 14.92 12.69
CA ILE A 232 10.26 13.82 12.35
C ILE A 232 11.03 12.51 12.14
N ARG A 233 12.13 12.52 11.37
CA ARG A 233 12.85 11.30 10.96
C ARG A 233 13.96 10.87 11.91
N LYS A 234 14.29 11.66 12.94
CA LYS A 234 15.36 11.41 13.93
C LYS A 234 16.70 11.05 13.27
N VAL A 235 17.07 11.84 12.28
CA VAL A 235 18.34 11.68 11.54
C VAL A 235 19.54 11.89 12.45
N PRO A 236 20.69 11.24 12.19
CA PRO A 236 21.91 11.49 12.95
C PRO A 236 22.38 12.94 12.78
N TYR A 237 23.03 13.47 13.81
CA TYR A 237 23.53 14.84 13.79
C TYR A 237 24.68 15.02 12.77
N VAL A 238 25.57 14.03 12.73
CA VAL A 238 26.78 13.92 11.91
C VAL A 238 27.08 12.41 11.74
N THR A 239 27.72 12.01 10.64
CA THR A 239 28.18 10.62 10.42
C THR A 239 29.69 10.54 10.18
N GLY A 240 30.29 9.37 10.40
CA GLY A 240 31.69 9.10 10.05
C GLY A 240 31.82 8.38 8.70
N ASP A 241 32.83 8.74 7.92
CA ASP A 241 33.03 8.30 6.52
C ASP A 241 33.61 6.88 6.37
N GLY A 242 33.53 6.03 7.41
CA GLY A 242 34.12 4.69 7.44
C GLY A 242 35.67 4.64 7.37
N ARG A 243 36.33 5.76 7.07
CA ARG A 243 37.79 5.95 6.99
C ARG A 243 38.34 6.87 8.09
N GLY A 244 37.59 7.07 9.18
CA GLY A 244 37.94 7.99 10.27
C GLY A 244 37.64 9.48 10.01
N GLY A 245 37.20 9.85 8.80
CA GLY A 245 36.70 11.19 8.48
C GLY A 245 35.27 11.45 8.98
N ILE A 246 34.84 12.72 8.97
CA ILE A 246 33.52 13.17 9.44
C ILE A 246 32.75 13.80 8.25
N THR A 247 31.56 13.27 7.95
CA THR A 247 30.64 13.84 6.95
C THR A 247 29.68 14.85 7.56
N TYR A 248 29.72 16.08 7.04
CA TYR A 248 28.81 17.16 7.44
C TYR A 248 27.55 17.30 6.56
N PHE A 249 27.54 16.67 5.37
CA PHE A 249 26.43 16.72 4.41
C PHE A 249 25.99 15.31 4.01
N ALA A 250 24.67 15.07 3.99
CA ALA A 250 24.12 13.79 3.56
C ALA A 250 24.05 13.67 2.03
N GLY A 251 24.35 12.48 1.50
CA GLY A 251 24.23 12.19 0.07
C GLY A 251 22.78 12.10 -0.40
N GLY A 252 22.45 12.81 -1.48
CA GLY A 252 21.15 12.80 -2.16
C GLY A 252 20.09 13.72 -1.53
N PHE A 253 19.01 13.96 -2.27
CA PHE A 253 17.94 14.90 -1.87
C PHE A 253 17.06 14.41 -0.71
N GLN A 254 16.90 13.09 -0.55
CA GLN A 254 15.96 12.49 0.40
C GLN A 254 16.56 12.25 1.80
N ASN A 255 17.82 12.66 2.01
CA ASN A 255 18.54 12.54 3.27
C ASN A 255 19.14 13.89 3.66
N GLN A 256 19.22 14.16 4.96
CA GLN A 256 19.76 15.39 5.53
C GLN A 256 20.28 15.09 6.94
N PHE A 257 21.38 15.73 7.35
CA PHE A 257 21.92 15.60 8.72
C PHE A 257 21.52 16.76 9.64
N GLY A 258 21.67 16.56 10.95
CA GLY A 258 21.42 17.59 11.96
C GLY A 258 22.30 18.84 11.79
N MET A 259 23.61 18.64 11.63
CA MET A 259 24.58 19.72 11.40
C MET A 259 24.34 20.44 10.07
N GLU A 260 24.02 19.69 9.02
CA GLU A 260 23.74 20.22 7.68
C GLU A 260 22.64 21.30 7.70
N THR A 261 21.56 21.05 8.44
CA THR A 261 20.46 22.02 8.63
C THR A 261 20.94 23.32 9.26
N GLN A 262 21.86 23.27 10.23
CA GLN A 262 22.40 24.47 10.87
C GLN A 262 23.30 25.25 9.91
N ILE A 263 24.11 24.56 9.10
CA ILE A 263 24.95 25.18 8.07
C ILE A 263 24.06 25.91 7.05
N VAL A 264 23.00 25.26 6.56
CA VAL A 264 22.03 25.87 5.64
C VAL A 264 21.31 27.08 6.27
N ALA A 265 20.87 26.96 7.54
CA ALA A 265 20.24 28.07 8.26
C ALA A 265 21.17 29.29 8.41
N ALA A 266 22.45 29.07 8.72
CA ALA A 266 23.45 30.12 8.81
C ALA A 266 23.71 30.80 7.46
N MET A 267 23.78 30.02 6.37
CA MET A 267 23.95 30.56 5.01
C MET A 267 22.78 31.45 4.60
N TYR A 268 21.54 31.02 4.86
CA TYR A 268 20.35 31.85 4.63
C TYR A 268 20.34 33.10 5.52
N ALA A 269 20.72 32.99 6.80
CA ALA A 269 20.81 34.15 7.70
C ALA A 269 21.75 35.24 7.18
N VAL A 270 22.95 34.86 6.69
CA VAL A 270 23.93 35.79 6.12
C VAL A 270 23.40 36.44 4.83
N LEU A 271 22.80 35.65 3.93
CA LEU A 271 22.21 36.18 2.68
C LEU A 271 21.04 37.14 2.94
N SER A 272 20.13 36.80 3.86
CA SER A 272 19.05 37.70 4.29
C SER A 272 19.58 38.97 4.94
N PHE A 273 20.55 38.87 5.85
CA PHE A 273 21.13 40.05 6.52
C PHE A 273 21.88 40.98 5.55
N ALA A 274 22.61 40.42 4.59
CA ALA A 274 23.29 41.18 3.55
C ALA A 274 22.28 41.90 2.64
N THR A 275 21.20 41.22 2.24
CA THR A 275 20.13 41.79 1.42
C THR A 275 19.38 42.92 2.15
N ILE A 276 19.03 42.72 3.42
CA ILE A 276 18.40 43.73 4.28
C ILE A 276 19.34 44.93 4.49
N SER A 277 20.64 44.70 4.68
CA SER A 277 21.62 45.77 4.84
C SER A 277 21.80 46.58 3.56
N LEU A 278 21.85 45.93 2.40
CA LEU A 278 21.92 46.58 1.09
C LEU A 278 20.64 47.40 0.78
N ALA A 279 19.47 46.88 1.13
CA ALA A 279 18.19 47.55 0.86
C ALA A 279 17.83 48.69 1.85
N ILE A 280 18.20 48.58 3.13
CA ILE A 280 17.72 49.49 4.18
C ILE A 280 18.85 50.35 4.79
N LYS A 281 20.07 49.81 4.96
CA LYS A 281 21.17 50.54 5.60
C LYS A 281 21.99 51.35 4.60
N VAL A 282 22.38 50.75 3.47
CA VAL A 282 23.21 51.43 2.46
C VAL A 282 22.58 52.73 1.91
N PRO A 283 21.26 52.82 1.64
CA PRO A 283 20.64 54.08 1.19
C PRO A 283 20.64 55.21 2.23
N ARG A 284 20.92 54.91 3.51
CA ARG A 284 20.95 55.91 4.60
C ARG A 284 22.34 56.50 4.86
N ILE A 285 23.36 56.04 4.15
CA ILE A 285 24.73 56.58 4.26
C ILE A 285 24.81 57.85 3.41
N THR A 286 25.18 58.97 4.04
CA THR A 286 25.20 60.30 3.41
C THR A 286 26.43 60.56 2.53
N ASP A 287 27.59 59.99 2.86
CA ASP A 287 28.78 60.08 2.00
C ASP A 287 28.69 59.08 0.84
N ALA A 288 28.67 59.61 -0.39
CA ALA A 288 28.63 58.84 -1.62
C ALA A 288 29.82 57.89 -1.83
N ARG A 289 31.00 58.18 -1.26
CA ARG A 289 32.17 57.26 -1.35
C ARG A 289 31.97 56.06 -0.43
N THR A 290 31.66 56.30 0.85
CA THR A 290 31.32 55.26 1.83
C THR A 290 30.10 54.44 1.39
N GLN A 291 29.08 55.07 0.80
CA GLN A 291 27.89 54.40 0.28
C GLN A 291 28.21 53.41 -0.85
N LYS A 292 29.00 53.85 -1.86
CA LYS A 292 29.44 52.97 -2.96
C LYS A 292 30.30 51.81 -2.47
N LEU A 293 31.21 52.07 -1.53
CA LEU A 293 32.04 51.04 -0.91
C LEU A 293 31.20 50.02 -0.13
N ALA A 294 30.26 50.49 0.70
CA ALA A 294 29.35 49.63 1.45
C ALA A 294 28.45 48.78 0.53
N ALA A 295 27.95 49.36 -0.57
CA ALA A 295 27.19 48.63 -1.58
C ALA A 295 28.03 47.50 -2.21
N ALA A 296 29.27 47.80 -2.61
CA ALA A 296 30.19 46.82 -3.19
C ALA A 296 30.56 45.69 -2.20
N ILE A 297 30.79 46.02 -0.93
CA ILE A 297 31.06 45.02 0.13
C ILE A 297 29.86 44.09 0.31
N TRP A 298 28.64 44.62 0.45
CA TRP A 298 27.44 43.78 0.64
C TRP A 298 27.10 42.95 -0.60
N ALA A 299 27.28 43.50 -1.81
CA ALA A 299 27.16 42.73 -3.06
C ALA A 299 28.20 41.60 -3.15
N GLY A 300 29.44 41.85 -2.73
CA GLY A 300 30.50 40.83 -2.65
C GLY A 300 30.16 39.71 -1.66
N VAL A 301 29.64 40.04 -0.48
CA VAL A 301 29.18 39.05 0.51
C VAL A 301 28.04 38.19 -0.05
N ILE A 302 27.06 38.80 -0.73
CA ILE A 302 25.97 38.07 -1.40
C ILE A 302 26.54 37.12 -2.46
N PHE A 303 27.45 37.60 -3.32
CA PHE A 303 28.06 36.79 -4.37
C PHE A 303 28.83 35.58 -3.82
N VAL A 304 29.70 35.78 -2.82
CA VAL A 304 30.49 34.70 -2.21
C VAL A 304 29.61 33.69 -1.49
N MET A 305 28.61 34.13 -0.72
CA MET A 305 27.70 33.23 0.00
C MET A 305 26.75 32.49 -0.93
N TYR A 306 26.31 33.10 -2.02
CA TYR A 306 25.49 32.45 -3.04
C TYR A 306 26.31 31.45 -3.86
N SER A 307 27.59 31.76 -4.16
CA SER A 307 28.55 30.78 -4.72
C SER A 307 28.75 29.58 -3.80
N PHE A 308 28.91 29.81 -2.49
CA PHE A 308 29.02 28.71 -1.51
C PHE A 308 27.74 27.86 -1.44
N LEU A 309 26.56 28.49 -1.46
CA LEU A 309 25.27 27.82 -1.55
C LEU A 309 25.16 26.95 -2.80
N LEU A 310 25.58 27.47 -3.95
CA LEU A 310 25.60 26.72 -5.20
C LEU A 310 26.56 25.53 -5.14
N SER A 311 27.73 25.70 -4.50
CA SER A 311 28.69 24.60 -4.29
C SER A 311 28.14 23.50 -3.37
N VAL A 312 27.43 23.86 -2.30
CA VAL A 312 26.76 22.89 -1.41
C VAL A 312 25.61 22.20 -2.14
N PHE A 313 24.81 22.95 -2.91
CA PHE A 313 23.72 22.39 -3.72
C PHE A 313 24.25 21.37 -4.74
N ARG A 314 25.36 21.68 -5.44
CA ARG A 314 26.04 20.74 -6.35
C ARG A 314 26.60 19.50 -5.65
N MET A 315 26.95 19.59 -4.37
CA MET A 315 27.40 18.41 -3.60
C MET A 315 26.26 17.41 -3.39
N LYS A 316 25.02 17.91 -3.16
CA LYS A 316 23.82 17.06 -3.06
C LYS A 316 23.24 16.68 -4.42
N ASN A 317 23.31 17.59 -5.40
CA ASN A 317 22.89 17.42 -6.78
C ASN A 317 24.08 17.47 -7.74
N GLN A 318 24.75 16.32 -7.91
CA GLN A 318 25.94 16.21 -8.76
C GLN A 318 25.68 16.54 -10.25
N GLY A 319 24.42 16.52 -10.69
CA GLY A 319 24.01 16.92 -12.04
C GLY A 319 23.83 18.41 -12.27
N TYR A 320 23.88 19.27 -11.22
CA TYR A 320 23.56 20.69 -11.40
C TYR A 320 24.66 21.44 -12.21
N PRO A 321 24.29 22.06 -13.35
CA PRO A 321 25.28 22.48 -14.37
C PRO A 321 25.99 23.80 -14.04
N PHE A 322 25.34 24.73 -13.34
CA PHE A 322 25.90 26.07 -13.09
C PHE A 322 26.81 26.11 -11.85
N SER A 323 27.85 26.93 -11.90
CA SER A 323 28.71 27.22 -10.74
C SER A 323 29.25 28.65 -10.80
N LEU A 324 29.56 29.21 -9.63
CA LEU A 324 30.09 30.57 -9.50
C LEU A 324 31.45 30.55 -8.80
N PRO A 325 32.43 31.38 -9.20
CA PRO A 325 33.63 31.65 -8.39
C PRO A 325 33.26 32.13 -6.98
N PRO A 326 34.08 31.88 -5.93
CA PRO A 326 35.37 31.20 -5.97
C PRO A 326 35.29 29.67 -5.84
N PHE A 327 34.15 29.09 -5.45
CA PHE A 327 34.02 27.67 -5.10
C PHE A 327 33.88 26.72 -6.31
N ILE A 328 34.63 27.00 -7.38
CA ILE A 328 34.73 26.11 -8.56
C ILE A 328 35.63 24.93 -8.18
N ARG A 329 35.02 23.80 -7.80
CA ARG A 329 35.76 22.53 -7.77
C ARG A 329 36.11 22.15 -9.20
N HIS A 330 37.41 22.17 -9.52
CA HIS A 330 37.96 21.52 -10.71
C HIS A 330 37.84 19.99 -10.57
N THR A 331 36.65 19.45 -10.79
CA THR A 331 36.50 18.05 -11.21
C THR A 331 37.17 17.92 -12.57
N HIS A 332 38.18 17.06 -12.68
CA HIS A 332 38.90 16.79 -13.92
C HIS A 332 37.95 16.27 -15.01
N CYS A 333 37.50 17.17 -15.88
CA CYS A 333 36.96 16.84 -17.20
C CYS A 333 37.30 17.98 -18.18
N THR A 334 38.60 18.15 -18.42
CA THR A 334 39.12 19.04 -19.46
C THR A 334 38.99 18.38 -20.82
N ALA A 335 37.82 18.53 -21.45
CA ALA A 335 37.66 18.38 -22.89
C ALA A 335 37.04 19.67 -23.45
N ARG A 336 37.87 20.72 -23.56
CA ARG A 336 37.51 21.94 -24.30
C ARG A 336 37.21 21.56 -25.75
N VAL A 337 35.99 21.86 -26.22
CA VAL A 337 35.73 22.06 -27.65
C VAL A 337 35.23 23.49 -27.84
N ALA A 338 36.18 24.40 -27.95
CA ALA A 338 35.95 25.77 -28.42
C ALA A 338 36.86 26.00 -29.63
N HIS A 339 36.26 26.42 -30.74
CA HIS A 339 36.91 26.81 -32.00
C HIS A 339 37.87 25.81 -32.66
N GLN A 340 37.40 25.18 -33.74
CA GLN A 340 38.14 25.31 -34.99
C GLN A 340 37.19 25.42 -36.20
N ARG A 341 36.96 26.66 -36.67
CA ARG A 341 36.56 26.89 -38.06
C ARG A 341 37.80 26.65 -38.91
N ARG A 342 37.82 25.57 -39.69
CA ARG A 342 38.70 25.45 -40.87
C ARG A 342 37.93 24.79 -41.99
N ALA A 343 37.85 25.49 -43.12
CA ALA A 343 37.36 24.90 -44.36
C ALA A 343 38.37 23.85 -44.83
N VAL A 344 37.87 22.68 -45.21
CA VAL A 344 38.59 21.73 -46.06
C VAL A 344 37.61 21.33 -47.16
N SER A 345 38.01 21.58 -48.40
CA SER A 345 37.28 21.22 -49.60
C SER A 345 37.47 19.75 -49.97
N SER A 346 36.64 19.29 -50.91
CA SER A 346 36.93 18.23 -51.89
C SER A 346 37.24 16.82 -51.38
N SER A 347 36.27 15.92 -51.65
CA SER A 347 36.47 14.57 -52.20
C SER A 347 37.39 13.58 -51.46
N SER A 348 36.80 12.76 -50.60
CA SER A 348 37.04 11.30 -50.63
C SER A 348 35.85 10.56 -50.01
N SER A 349 35.32 9.55 -50.70
CA SER A 349 34.26 8.68 -50.19
C SER A 349 34.81 7.73 -49.13
N ILE A 350 34.31 7.82 -47.89
CA ILE A 350 34.53 6.84 -46.81
C ILE A 350 33.16 6.26 -46.42
N PRO A 351 33.02 4.93 -46.19
CA PRO A 351 31.71 4.33 -45.93
C PRO A 351 31.04 4.86 -44.66
N LEU A 352 29.71 4.88 -44.69
CA LEU A 352 28.85 5.30 -43.59
C LEU A 352 29.15 4.48 -42.32
N ALA A 353 29.52 5.14 -41.22
CA ALA A 353 29.77 4.48 -39.95
C ALA A 353 28.51 3.77 -39.44
N THR A 354 28.63 2.49 -39.07
CA THR A 354 27.53 1.70 -38.54
C THR A 354 27.09 2.22 -37.15
N PRO A 355 25.78 2.30 -36.86
CA PRO A 355 25.31 2.76 -35.54
C PRO A 355 25.77 1.82 -34.42
N ARG A 356 26.15 2.40 -33.28
CA ARG A 356 26.49 1.66 -32.07
C ARG A 356 25.25 0.93 -31.53
N PRO A 357 25.38 -0.27 -30.93
CA PRO A 357 24.22 -1.03 -30.45
C PRO A 357 23.60 -0.36 -29.21
N ARG A 358 22.45 0.31 -29.40
CA ARG A 358 21.58 0.83 -28.34
C ARG A 358 20.27 0.00 -28.26
N PRO A 359 19.61 -0.15 -27.09
CA PRO A 359 18.35 -0.88 -27.00
C PRO A 359 17.25 -0.24 -27.86
N LYS A 360 16.44 -1.08 -28.54
CA LYS A 360 15.31 -0.61 -29.37
C LYS A 360 14.31 0.22 -28.56
N THR A 361 13.91 1.33 -29.14
CA THR A 361 13.20 2.45 -28.49
C THR A 361 11.97 2.86 -29.29
N ALA A 362 10.79 2.84 -28.66
CA ALA A 362 9.55 3.33 -29.24
C ALA A 362 9.20 4.72 -28.67
N ILE A 363 8.82 5.65 -29.55
CA ILE A 363 8.20 6.92 -29.17
C ILE A 363 6.69 6.82 -29.38
N PHE A 364 5.90 7.15 -28.35
CA PHE A 364 4.45 7.03 -28.39
C PHE A 364 3.71 8.33 -28.05
N PHE A 365 2.54 8.52 -28.67
CA PHE A 365 1.74 9.75 -28.55
C PHE A 365 0.32 9.46 -28.00
N PRO A 366 -0.24 10.31 -27.11
CA PRO A 366 -1.54 10.10 -26.50
C PRO A 366 -2.71 10.45 -27.44
N GLY A 367 -3.87 9.83 -27.18
CA GLY A 367 -5.14 10.13 -27.84
C GLY A 367 -6.00 11.15 -27.10
N GLN A 368 -7.24 11.34 -27.56
CA GLN A 368 -8.22 12.25 -26.92
C GLN A 368 -8.54 11.82 -25.47
N GLY A 369 -8.74 12.79 -24.56
CA GLY A 369 -9.03 12.56 -23.14
C GLY A 369 -7.90 12.94 -22.17
N VAL A 370 -6.79 13.49 -22.68
CA VAL A 370 -5.65 13.96 -21.88
C VAL A 370 -5.52 15.50 -21.82
N GLN A 371 -6.37 16.22 -22.54
CA GLN A 371 -6.34 17.68 -22.63
C GLN A 371 -6.68 18.34 -21.27
N ARG A 372 -5.95 19.41 -20.93
CA ARG A 372 -6.25 20.27 -19.76
C ARG A 372 -6.03 21.73 -20.12
N VAL A 373 -6.83 22.62 -19.54
CA VAL A 373 -6.61 24.07 -19.66
C VAL A 373 -5.25 24.41 -19.02
N GLY A 374 -4.50 25.30 -19.65
CA GLY A 374 -3.15 25.69 -19.24
C GLY A 374 -2.04 24.69 -19.61
N MET A 375 -2.30 23.66 -20.44
CA MET A 375 -1.26 22.65 -20.76
C MET A 375 -0.05 23.19 -21.54
N LEU A 376 -0.17 24.36 -22.19
CA LEU A 376 0.95 25.04 -22.87
C LEU A 376 1.73 25.99 -21.95
N THR A 377 1.19 26.38 -20.80
CA THR A 377 1.79 27.42 -19.95
C THR A 377 3.20 27.07 -19.47
N PRO A 378 3.48 25.85 -18.94
CA PRO A 378 4.84 25.48 -18.52
C PRO A 378 5.84 25.52 -19.68
N TRP A 379 5.42 25.16 -20.89
CA TRP A 379 6.24 25.14 -22.10
C TRP A 379 6.57 26.57 -22.58
N LEU A 380 5.59 27.48 -22.50
CA LEU A 380 5.79 28.90 -22.82
C LEU A 380 6.69 29.60 -21.81
N GLU A 381 6.62 29.24 -20.52
CA GLU A 381 7.49 29.77 -19.46
C GLU A 381 8.93 29.25 -19.59
N ALA A 382 9.12 27.96 -19.86
CA ALA A 382 10.44 27.33 -19.96
C ALA A 382 11.15 27.61 -21.30
N PHE A 383 10.43 27.56 -22.42
CA PHE A 383 10.99 27.66 -23.79
C PHE A 383 10.22 28.69 -24.63
N PRO A 384 10.25 29.99 -24.26
CA PRO A 384 9.40 31.01 -24.87
C PRO A 384 9.63 31.24 -26.36
N ALA A 385 10.85 31.01 -26.88
CA ALA A 385 11.15 31.18 -28.31
C ALA A 385 10.47 30.09 -29.16
N THR A 386 10.85 28.82 -28.96
CA THR A 386 10.29 27.67 -29.69
C THR A 386 8.78 27.52 -29.49
N THR A 387 8.28 27.83 -28.30
CA THR A 387 6.84 27.75 -27.98
C THR A 387 6.03 28.84 -28.68
N ARG A 388 6.48 30.11 -28.70
CA ARG A 388 5.73 31.19 -29.38
C ARG A 388 5.64 30.99 -30.88
N GLU A 389 6.75 30.67 -31.54
CA GLU A 389 6.77 30.39 -32.99
C GLU A 389 5.86 29.21 -33.35
N THR A 390 5.83 28.16 -32.50
CA THR A 390 4.92 27.02 -32.72
C THR A 390 3.46 27.39 -32.42
N MET A 391 3.20 28.25 -31.42
CA MET A 391 1.85 28.77 -31.13
C MET A 391 1.30 29.61 -32.29
N GLU A 392 2.11 30.51 -32.86
CA GLU A 392 1.77 31.31 -34.03
C GLU A 392 1.45 30.41 -35.23
N GLU A 393 2.27 29.40 -35.51
CA GLU A 393 2.00 28.43 -36.59
C GLU A 393 0.72 27.59 -36.34
N ILE A 394 0.42 27.24 -35.08
CA ILE A 394 -0.83 26.55 -34.73
C ILE A 394 -2.03 27.43 -35.06
N ASP A 395 -2.03 28.69 -34.62
CA ASP A 395 -3.16 29.60 -34.80
C ASP A 395 -3.32 30.01 -36.28
N ASP A 396 -2.22 30.20 -37.01
CA ASP A 396 -2.22 30.40 -38.47
C ASP A 396 -2.85 29.21 -39.22
N CYS A 397 -2.46 27.98 -38.84
CA CYS A 397 -2.97 26.76 -39.48
C CYS A 397 -4.45 26.51 -39.16
N MET A 398 -4.89 26.92 -37.96
CA MET A 398 -6.29 26.83 -37.53
C MET A 398 -7.14 28.00 -38.05
N GLY A 399 -6.55 29.16 -38.39
CA GLY A 399 -7.27 30.37 -38.77
C GLY A 399 -8.05 31.01 -37.63
N TYR A 400 -7.74 30.64 -36.38
CA TYR A 400 -8.27 31.20 -35.13
C TYR A 400 -7.34 30.82 -33.98
N ARG A 401 -7.47 31.52 -32.85
CA ARG A 401 -6.63 31.31 -31.66
C ARG A 401 -6.99 30.05 -30.88
N LEU A 402 -6.59 28.90 -31.40
CA LEU A 402 -6.65 27.63 -30.66
C LEU A 402 -5.76 27.69 -29.42
N THR A 403 -4.61 28.38 -29.49
CA THR A 403 -3.69 28.48 -28.35
C THR A 403 -4.31 29.19 -27.14
N GLU A 404 -5.15 30.22 -27.36
CA GLU A 404 -5.91 30.92 -26.33
C GLU A 404 -6.94 29.98 -25.65
N VAL A 405 -7.61 29.13 -26.43
CA VAL A 405 -8.51 28.07 -25.91
C VAL A 405 -7.74 27.04 -25.08
N ILE A 406 -6.51 26.70 -25.46
CA ILE A 406 -5.66 25.78 -24.70
C ILE A 406 -5.17 26.41 -23.40
N GLN A 407 -4.78 27.68 -23.41
CA GLN A 407 -4.22 28.38 -22.24
C GLN A 407 -5.29 28.78 -21.22
N SER A 408 -6.33 29.50 -21.65
CA SER A 408 -7.37 30.09 -20.78
C SER A 408 -8.71 29.34 -20.76
N GLY A 409 -8.94 28.41 -21.68
CA GLY A 409 -10.21 27.68 -21.77
C GLY A 409 -11.31 28.50 -22.46
N PRO A 410 -12.60 28.28 -22.14
CA PRO A 410 -13.14 27.44 -21.06
C PRO A 410 -12.99 25.94 -21.31
N GLY A 411 -12.88 25.15 -20.24
CA GLY A 411 -12.62 23.70 -20.31
C GLY A 411 -13.64 22.87 -21.10
N ARG A 412 -14.92 23.30 -21.14
CA ARG A 412 -15.96 22.69 -22.00
C ARG A 412 -15.64 22.85 -23.49
N LEU A 413 -15.11 24.00 -23.91
CA LEU A 413 -14.72 24.25 -25.29
C LEU A 413 -13.49 23.42 -25.67
N LEU A 414 -12.47 23.38 -24.80
CA LEU A 414 -11.27 22.55 -25.02
C LEU A 414 -11.57 21.05 -25.05
N THR A 415 -12.61 20.59 -24.36
CA THR A 415 -13.03 19.17 -24.33
C THR A 415 -13.84 18.76 -25.56
N ALA A 416 -14.48 19.71 -26.25
CA ALA A 416 -15.22 19.43 -27.48
C ALA A 416 -14.27 18.86 -28.55
N THR A 417 -14.68 17.76 -29.20
CA THR A 417 -13.86 16.96 -30.14
C THR A 417 -13.09 17.81 -31.16
N ALA A 418 -13.74 18.79 -31.79
CA ALA A 418 -13.17 19.68 -32.79
C ALA A 418 -12.00 20.56 -32.29
N GLN A 419 -11.89 20.75 -30.97
CA GLN A 419 -10.82 21.51 -30.31
C GLN A 419 -9.81 20.57 -29.63
N ALA A 420 -10.31 19.55 -28.91
CA ALA A 420 -9.49 18.60 -28.17
C ALA A 420 -8.47 17.88 -29.07
N GLN A 421 -8.90 17.45 -30.26
CA GLN A 421 -8.04 16.70 -31.19
C GLN A 421 -6.85 17.54 -31.71
N PRO A 422 -7.05 18.69 -32.37
CA PRO A 422 -5.93 19.52 -32.80
C PRO A 422 -5.09 20.02 -31.62
N ALA A 423 -5.69 20.34 -30.46
CA ALA A 423 -4.96 20.79 -29.29
C ALA A 423 -3.94 19.76 -28.73
N ILE A 424 -4.33 18.49 -28.61
CA ILE A 424 -3.45 17.42 -28.10
C ILE A 424 -2.33 17.13 -29.09
N MET A 425 -2.66 17.02 -30.39
CA MET A 425 -1.68 16.76 -31.44
C MET A 425 -0.66 17.92 -31.53
N ALA A 426 -1.13 19.16 -31.56
CA ALA A 426 -0.30 20.35 -31.62
C ALA A 426 0.64 20.46 -30.40
N THR A 427 0.11 20.25 -29.20
CA THR A 427 0.92 20.24 -27.96
C THR A 427 1.98 19.14 -27.99
N SER A 428 1.65 17.97 -28.54
CA SER A 428 2.61 16.85 -28.62
C SER A 428 3.75 17.14 -29.60
N ILE A 429 3.47 17.75 -30.75
CA ILE A 429 4.52 18.16 -31.71
C ILE A 429 5.33 19.37 -31.22
N LEU A 430 4.72 20.28 -30.46
CA LEU A 430 5.44 21.36 -29.79
C LEU A 430 6.52 20.80 -28.85
N ILE A 431 6.21 19.76 -28.07
CA ILE A 431 7.20 19.09 -27.21
C ILE A 431 8.32 18.44 -28.05
N VAL A 432 7.99 17.78 -29.16
CA VAL A 432 9.00 17.24 -30.10
C VAL A 432 9.92 18.36 -30.62
N ARG A 433 9.37 19.51 -31.00
CA ARG A 433 10.15 20.66 -31.49
C ARG A 433 11.07 21.25 -30.42
N VAL A 434 10.60 21.38 -29.18
CA VAL A 434 11.45 21.81 -28.05
C VAL A 434 12.62 20.84 -27.88
N LEU A 435 12.39 19.53 -27.94
CA LEU A 435 13.46 18.53 -27.87
C LEU A 435 14.45 18.68 -29.05
N GLU A 436 13.96 18.83 -30.28
CA GLU A 436 14.80 18.96 -31.47
C GLU A 436 15.62 20.27 -31.51
N ARG A 437 15.03 21.40 -31.10
CA ARG A 437 15.66 22.74 -31.21
C ARG A 437 16.47 23.15 -29.99
N ASP A 438 15.90 22.98 -28.79
CA ASP A 438 16.51 23.47 -27.54
C ASP A 438 17.47 22.44 -26.92
N PHE A 439 17.28 21.15 -27.21
CA PHE A 439 18.15 20.05 -26.73
C PHE A 439 18.94 19.34 -27.83
N GLY A 440 18.72 19.66 -29.11
CA GLY A 440 19.36 18.99 -30.24
C GLY A 440 18.95 17.52 -30.44
N PHE A 441 17.88 17.08 -29.77
CA PHE A 441 17.47 15.68 -29.68
C PHE A 441 16.68 15.26 -30.92
N ARG A 442 17.39 14.71 -31.92
CA ARG A 442 16.76 14.27 -33.18
C ARG A 442 16.07 12.92 -33.01
N ILE A 443 14.75 12.90 -33.25
CA ILE A 443 13.91 11.71 -33.09
C ILE A 443 14.46 10.50 -33.85
N SER A 444 14.93 10.70 -35.10
CA SER A 444 15.48 9.64 -35.95
C SER A 444 16.80 9.02 -35.48
N GLU A 445 17.49 9.63 -34.52
CA GLU A 445 18.78 9.12 -34.01
C GLU A 445 18.58 8.27 -32.74
N HIS A 446 17.61 8.64 -31.90
CA HIS A 446 17.35 8.01 -30.61
C HIS A 446 16.15 7.04 -30.60
N MET A 447 15.19 7.19 -31.53
CA MET A 447 13.98 6.35 -31.65
C MET A 447 14.09 5.41 -32.85
N ASP A 448 13.44 4.25 -32.75
CA ASP A 448 13.47 3.20 -33.79
C ASP A 448 12.10 2.90 -34.39
N VAL A 449 11.02 3.33 -33.72
CA VAL A 449 9.62 3.12 -34.15
C VAL A 449 8.71 4.16 -33.50
N THR A 450 7.68 4.59 -34.23
CA THR A 450 6.63 5.50 -33.73
C THR A 450 5.29 4.78 -33.62
N LEU A 451 4.45 5.17 -32.66
CA LEU A 451 3.05 4.76 -32.56
C LEU A 451 2.23 5.84 -31.82
N GLY A 452 0.91 5.81 -31.92
CA GLY A 452 0.10 6.75 -31.14
C GLY A 452 -1.36 6.33 -31.07
N HIS A 453 -2.01 6.59 -29.94
CA HIS A 453 -3.36 6.08 -29.66
C HIS A 453 -4.41 6.90 -30.39
N SER A 454 -5.17 6.30 -31.32
CA SER A 454 -6.21 6.99 -32.09
C SER A 454 -5.64 8.25 -32.77
N LEU A 455 -6.14 9.44 -32.41
CA LEU A 455 -5.55 10.76 -32.70
C LEU A 455 -4.01 10.82 -32.63
N GLY A 456 -3.39 10.17 -31.64
CA GLY A 456 -1.95 10.19 -31.45
C GLY A 456 -1.17 9.64 -32.66
N GLU A 457 -1.79 8.81 -33.50
CA GLU A 457 -1.19 8.31 -34.75
C GLU A 457 -0.82 9.47 -35.70
N PHE A 458 -1.58 10.56 -35.72
CA PHE A 458 -1.26 11.75 -36.52
C PHE A 458 0.01 12.47 -36.02
N ALA A 459 0.27 12.44 -34.72
CA ALA A 459 1.54 12.93 -34.15
C ALA A 459 2.68 11.94 -34.40
N ALA A 460 2.41 10.63 -34.31
CA ALA A 460 3.36 9.57 -34.62
C ALA A 460 3.81 9.56 -36.10
N LEU A 461 2.89 9.88 -37.02
CA LEU A 461 3.17 10.04 -38.44
C LEU A 461 4.01 11.29 -38.73
N VAL A 462 3.81 12.40 -38.00
CA VAL A 462 4.68 13.58 -38.11
C VAL A 462 6.08 13.31 -37.55
N ALA A 463 6.18 12.74 -36.36
CA ALA A 463 7.46 12.35 -35.77
C ALA A 463 8.20 11.27 -36.59
N GLY A 464 7.44 10.37 -37.25
CA GLY A 464 7.95 9.38 -38.19
C GLY A 464 8.28 9.94 -39.58
N GLY A 465 7.96 11.20 -39.88
CA GLY A 465 8.23 11.84 -41.17
C GLY A 465 7.34 11.40 -42.34
N TYR A 466 6.15 10.85 -42.06
CA TYR A 466 5.12 10.53 -43.06
C TYR A 466 4.19 11.70 -43.37
N LEU A 467 4.02 12.65 -42.43
CA LEU A 467 3.19 13.84 -42.58
C LEU A 467 3.98 15.08 -42.16
N GLN A 468 3.71 16.22 -42.80
CA GLN A 468 4.18 17.52 -42.31
C GLN A 468 3.26 18.04 -41.21
N PHE A 469 3.79 18.88 -40.30
CA PHE A 469 3.03 19.38 -39.15
C PHE A 469 1.74 20.11 -39.55
N ARG A 470 1.83 21.07 -40.49
CA ARG A 470 0.66 21.85 -40.97
C ARG A 470 -0.41 20.97 -41.60
N ASP A 471 -0.03 19.99 -42.41
CA ASP A 471 -0.98 19.08 -43.05
C ASP A 471 -1.64 18.14 -42.05
N SER A 472 -0.86 17.59 -41.13
CA SER A 472 -1.38 16.71 -40.08
C SER A 472 -2.34 17.47 -39.14
N LEU A 473 -2.02 18.71 -38.77
CA LEU A 473 -2.90 19.56 -37.95
C LEU A 473 -4.21 19.91 -38.69
N TRP A 474 -4.13 20.23 -39.99
CA TRP A 474 -5.31 20.47 -40.84
C TRP A 474 -6.19 19.21 -41.00
N LEU A 475 -5.57 18.04 -41.27
CA LEU A 475 -6.26 16.75 -41.35
C LEU A 475 -6.94 16.40 -40.02
N VAL A 476 -6.25 16.57 -38.89
CA VAL A 476 -6.78 16.32 -37.54
C VAL A 476 -7.98 17.21 -37.24
N ARG A 477 -7.92 18.50 -37.57
CA ARG A 477 -9.06 19.41 -37.41
C ARG A 477 -10.27 18.91 -38.20
N ARG A 478 -10.10 18.64 -39.50
CA ARG A 478 -11.18 18.20 -40.39
C ARG A 478 -11.75 16.86 -39.94
N ARG A 479 -10.91 15.89 -39.57
CA ARG A 479 -11.29 14.61 -38.95
C ARG A 479 -12.19 14.83 -37.74
N ALA A 480 -11.79 15.71 -36.83
CA ALA A 480 -12.52 15.99 -35.60
C ALA A 480 -13.90 16.63 -35.87
N GLU A 481 -13.97 17.53 -36.84
CA GLU A 481 -15.23 18.14 -37.30
C GLU A 481 -16.15 17.11 -38.00
N ALA A 482 -15.59 16.24 -38.85
CA ALA A 482 -16.29 15.16 -39.55
C ALA A 482 -16.89 14.14 -38.57
N MET A 483 -16.12 13.69 -37.57
CA MET A 483 -16.59 12.80 -36.50
C MET A 483 -17.69 13.46 -35.65
N ALA A 484 -17.55 14.76 -35.34
CA ALA A 484 -18.58 15.51 -34.62
C ALA A 484 -19.86 15.71 -35.47
N LYS A 485 -19.72 15.89 -36.79
CA LYS A 485 -20.83 15.97 -37.76
C LYS A 485 -21.58 14.64 -37.87
N ALA A 486 -20.86 13.52 -38.02
CA ALA A 486 -21.42 12.18 -38.02
C ALA A 486 -22.18 11.87 -36.72
N THR A 487 -21.64 12.28 -35.57
CA THR A 487 -22.33 12.18 -34.27
C THR A 487 -23.65 12.96 -34.27
N ARG A 488 -23.64 14.24 -34.69
CA ARG A 488 -24.87 15.06 -34.76
C ARG A 488 -25.92 14.44 -35.69
N GLN A 489 -25.49 13.95 -36.87
CA GLN A 489 -26.37 13.27 -37.82
C GLN A 489 -27.02 12.02 -37.21
N ALA A 490 -26.26 11.21 -36.47
CA ALA A 490 -26.80 10.03 -35.77
C ALA A 490 -27.81 10.39 -34.67
N VAL A 491 -27.53 11.44 -33.88
CA VAL A 491 -28.49 11.95 -32.87
C VAL A 491 -29.81 12.38 -33.51
N THR A 492 -29.75 13.10 -34.64
CA THR A 492 -30.95 13.52 -35.37
C THR A 492 -31.67 12.37 -36.06
N ALA A 493 -30.95 11.39 -36.61
CA ALA A 493 -31.54 10.28 -37.37
C ALA A 493 -32.19 9.20 -36.47
N HIS A 494 -31.76 9.08 -35.21
CA HIS A 494 -32.20 8.03 -34.30
C HIS A 494 -33.04 8.52 -33.12
N GLY A 495 -33.66 9.70 -33.22
CA GLY A 495 -34.73 10.15 -32.32
C GLY A 495 -34.29 10.85 -31.04
N GLY A 496 -33.04 11.31 -30.95
CA GLY A 496 -32.50 11.95 -29.75
C GLY A 496 -32.05 10.95 -28.68
N GLY A 497 -30.87 11.18 -28.11
CA GLY A 497 -30.28 10.32 -27.09
C GLY A 497 -28.79 10.59 -26.89
N GLU A 498 -28.23 10.10 -25.80
CA GLU A 498 -26.81 10.28 -25.50
C GLU A 498 -25.94 9.25 -26.21
N TYR A 499 -24.88 9.74 -26.85
CA TYR A 499 -23.84 8.93 -27.48
C TYR A 499 -22.49 9.23 -26.81
N GLY A 500 -21.59 8.26 -26.87
CA GLY A 500 -20.26 8.41 -26.33
C GLY A 500 -19.57 7.07 -26.19
N MET A 501 -18.69 6.97 -25.20
CA MET A 501 -17.84 5.80 -24.99
C MET A 501 -17.80 5.39 -23.53
N VAL A 502 -17.68 4.08 -23.27
CA VAL A 502 -17.63 3.48 -21.94
C VAL A 502 -16.46 2.50 -21.89
N ALA A 503 -15.49 2.75 -21.02
CA ALA A 503 -14.43 1.80 -20.74
C ALA A 503 -14.98 0.64 -19.91
N VAL A 504 -14.66 -0.59 -20.30
CA VAL A 504 -15.05 -1.82 -19.60
C VAL A 504 -13.78 -2.52 -19.13
N LEU A 505 -13.70 -2.75 -17.82
CA LEU A 505 -12.56 -3.34 -17.13
C LEU A 505 -12.97 -4.68 -16.51
N THR A 506 -12.12 -5.68 -16.62
CA THR A 506 -12.35 -7.08 -16.20
C THR A 506 -11.02 -7.70 -15.78
N GLU A 507 -10.99 -8.87 -15.13
CA GLU A 507 -9.72 -9.57 -14.91
C GLU A 507 -9.18 -10.11 -16.25
N PRO A 508 -7.85 -10.17 -16.47
CA PRO A 508 -7.25 -10.52 -17.77
C PRO A 508 -7.73 -11.85 -18.36
N GLU A 509 -7.98 -12.83 -17.50
CA GLU A 509 -8.39 -14.19 -17.83
C GLU A 509 -9.79 -14.21 -18.47
N TYR A 510 -10.67 -13.29 -18.06
CA TYR A 510 -12.03 -13.17 -18.57
C TYR A 510 -12.14 -12.28 -19.80
N LEU A 511 -11.17 -11.40 -20.11
CA LEU A 511 -11.29 -10.46 -21.23
C LEU A 511 -11.54 -11.15 -22.59
N PRO A 512 -10.84 -12.23 -22.98
CA PRO A 512 -11.14 -12.92 -24.24
C PRO A 512 -12.55 -13.54 -24.28
N GLY A 513 -13.08 -13.96 -23.12
CA GLY A 513 -14.45 -14.43 -22.98
C GLY A 513 -15.46 -13.29 -23.13
N LEU A 514 -15.20 -12.15 -22.47
CA LEU A 514 -15.99 -10.94 -22.55
C LEU A 514 -16.10 -10.40 -23.99
N VAL A 515 -14.98 -10.31 -24.71
CA VAL A 515 -14.94 -9.87 -26.11
C VAL A 515 -15.79 -10.79 -26.97
N ARG A 516 -15.58 -12.11 -26.92
CA ARG A 516 -16.40 -13.08 -27.67
C ARG A 516 -17.89 -13.05 -27.31
N ALA A 517 -18.23 -12.82 -26.03
CA ALA A 517 -19.61 -12.71 -25.59
C ALA A 517 -20.28 -11.44 -26.13
N ILE A 518 -19.57 -10.30 -26.09
CA ILE A 518 -20.02 -9.04 -26.68
C ILE A 518 -20.18 -9.19 -28.20
N GLU A 519 -19.19 -9.76 -28.89
CA GLU A 519 -19.24 -10.04 -30.33
C GLU A 519 -20.41 -10.97 -30.69
N ARG A 520 -20.71 -11.98 -29.86
CA ARG A 520 -21.88 -12.86 -30.06
C ARG A 520 -23.20 -12.10 -29.88
N ILE A 521 -23.34 -11.29 -28.83
CA ILE A 521 -24.56 -10.51 -28.56
C ILE A 521 -24.78 -9.45 -29.65
N LEU A 522 -23.71 -8.83 -30.14
CA LEU A 522 -23.76 -7.88 -31.27
C LEU A 522 -23.92 -8.59 -32.63
N GLY A 523 -23.50 -9.84 -32.72
CA GLY A 523 -23.46 -10.68 -33.92
C GLY A 523 -24.71 -11.52 -34.19
N GLU A 524 -25.71 -11.52 -33.31
CA GLU A 524 -27.01 -12.17 -33.52
C GLU A 524 -27.84 -11.45 -34.61
N LYS A 525 -27.40 -11.62 -35.87
CA LYS A 525 -28.27 -11.47 -37.04
C LYS A 525 -29.35 -12.55 -36.99
N ARG A 526 -30.58 -12.17 -37.33
CA ARG A 526 -31.74 -13.06 -37.38
C ARG A 526 -31.46 -14.30 -38.24
N GLN A 527 -32.02 -15.43 -37.81
CA GLN A 527 -32.00 -16.71 -38.51
C GLN A 527 -32.53 -16.61 -39.96
N THR A 528 -31.84 -17.29 -40.86
CA THR A 528 -32.44 -17.99 -42.00
C THR A 528 -32.00 -19.46 -41.94
N PRO A 529 -32.81 -20.42 -42.42
CA PRO A 529 -32.71 -21.81 -41.96
C PRO A 529 -31.75 -22.69 -42.78
N LEU A 530 -31.12 -23.63 -42.07
CA LEU A 530 -30.59 -24.93 -42.51
C LEU A 530 -29.60 -24.95 -43.71
N LEU A 531 -28.40 -25.49 -43.47
CA LEU A 531 -28.13 -26.92 -43.72
C LEU A 531 -26.78 -27.36 -43.15
N SER A 532 -26.71 -28.63 -42.77
CA SER A 532 -25.51 -29.30 -42.26
C SER A 532 -24.66 -29.87 -43.40
N SER A 533 -23.38 -30.13 -43.10
CA SER A 533 -22.51 -31.15 -43.75
C SER A 533 -22.35 -31.12 -45.28
N PHE A 534 -21.17 -30.74 -45.79
CA PHE A 534 -20.20 -31.63 -46.47
C PHE A 534 -18.97 -30.84 -46.99
N SER A 535 -17.98 -31.57 -47.51
CA SER A 535 -16.60 -31.13 -47.79
C SER A 535 -16.41 -30.11 -48.92
N LEU A 536 -15.23 -29.46 -48.92
CA LEU A 536 -14.64 -28.70 -50.04
C LEU A 536 -14.65 -29.48 -51.38
N PRO A 537 -14.84 -28.75 -52.49
CA PRO A 537 -13.90 -28.84 -53.61
C PRO A 537 -13.41 -27.46 -54.14
N SER A 538 -12.59 -27.49 -55.18
CA SER A 538 -11.65 -26.44 -55.62
C SER A 538 -12.21 -25.30 -56.48
N LEU A 539 -11.40 -24.24 -56.61
CA LEU A 539 -11.46 -23.27 -57.72
C LEU A 539 -11.53 -23.98 -59.08
N SER A 540 -12.63 -23.83 -59.82
CA SER A 540 -12.67 -23.66 -61.30
C SER A 540 -14.10 -23.70 -61.87
N SER A 541 -14.97 -22.74 -61.52
CA SER A 541 -16.13 -22.35 -62.35
C SER A 541 -16.88 -21.19 -61.70
N LEU A 542 -16.99 -20.05 -62.40
CA LEU A 542 -18.15 -19.14 -62.45
C LEU A 542 -17.76 -17.86 -63.19
N SER A 543 -17.46 -18.02 -64.48
CA SER A 543 -17.54 -16.94 -65.46
C SER A 543 -18.98 -16.85 -65.96
N SER A 544 -19.70 -15.78 -65.60
CA SER A 544 -20.78 -15.11 -66.37
C SER A 544 -21.81 -14.41 -65.46
N LEU A 545 -22.22 -13.19 -65.88
CA LEU A 545 -23.39 -12.41 -65.43
C LEU A 545 -23.34 -11.88 -63.96
N ASP A 546 -23.69 -10.63 -63.66
CA ASP A 546 -24.09 -9.52 -64.54
C ASP A 546 -23.77 -8.15 -63.92
N LEU A 547 -23.50 -7.14 -64.76
CA LEU A 547 -23.22 -5.76 -64.34
C LEU A 547 -24.50 -4.93 -64.31
N THR A 548 -25.01 -4.60 -63.13
CA THR A 548 -25.98 -3.50 -62.95
C THR A 548 -25.62 -2.63 -61.73
N PRO A 549 -25.80 -1.30 -61.81
CA PRO A 549 -25.38 -0.39 -60.74
C PRO A 549 -26.38 -0.36 -59.57
N PRO A 550 -25.94 -0.27 -58.31
CA PRO A 550 -26.84 -0.16 -57.17
C PRO A 550 -27.57 1.20 -57.15
N SER A 551 -28.90 1.14 -57.13
CA SER A 551 -29.80 2.29 -57.02
C SER A 551 -29.61 3.11 -55.73
N PRO A 552 -29.72 4.45 -55.74
CA PRO A 552 -29.34 5.31 -54.62
C PRO A 552 -30.45 5.55 -53.57
N TYR A 553 -31.35 4.58 -53.30
CA TYR A 553 -32.38 4.74 -52.26
C TYR A 553 -32.77 3.42 -51.57
N VAL A 554 -32.34 3.26 -50.30
CA VAL A 554 -32.95 2.32 -49.33
C VAL A 554 -32.97 2.99 -47.94
N PRO A 555 -34.12 3.10 -47.23
CA PRO A 555 -34.18 3.80 -45.94
C PRO A 555 -33.48 3.01 -44.81
N PHE A 556 -32.61 3.69 -44.06
CA PHE A 556 -31.77 3.07 -43.03
C PHE A 556 -32.51 2.85 -41.69
N CYS A 557 -33.50 1.96 -41.66
CA CYS A 557 -34.24 1.60 -40.45
C CYS A 557 -33.58 0.44 -39.65
N HIS A 558 -32.33 0.65 -39.23
CA HIS A 558 -31.72 -0.15 -38.16
C HIS A 558 -31.22 0.76 -37.02
N PRO A 559 -31.45 0.38 -35.75
CA PRO A 559 -31.04 1.21 -34.63
C PRO A 559 -29.52 1.24 -34.47
N ALA A 560 -28.98 2.41 -34.10
CA ALA A 560 -27.53 2.65 -33.99
C ALA A 560 -26.78 1.55 -33.20
N PRO A 561 -25.86 0.81 -33.85
CA PRO A 561 -25.16 -0.32 -33.23
C PRO A 561 -24.03 0.10 -32.28
N VAL A 562 -23.85 -0.67 -31.20
CA VAL A 562 -22.70 -0.56 -30.29
C VAL A 562 -21.55 -1.40 -30.84
N HIS A 563 -20.30 -0.92 -30.72
CA HIS A 563 -19.09 -1.64 -31.14
C HIS A 563 -17.98 -1.57 -30.08
N ILE A 564 -17.00 -2.47 -30.16
CA ILE A 564 -15.73 -2.35 -29.44
C ILE A 564 -14.84 -1.37 -30.20
N GLY A 565 -14.69 -0.15 -29.69
CA GLY A 565 -13.90 0.91 -30.34
C GLY A 565 -12.41 0.90 -30.01
N ASN A 566 -12.02 0.35 -28.85
CA ASN A 566 -10.60 0.22 -28.48
C ASN A 566 -10.34 -1.04 -27.68
N ILE A 567 -9.18 -1.67 -27.92
CA ILE A 567 -8.59 -2.70 -27.07
C ILE A 567 -7.30 -2.12 -26.48
N ASN A 568 -7.38 -1.62 -25.23
CA ASN A 568 -6.36 -0.76 -24.64
C ASN A 568 -5.30 -1.50 -23.81
N SER A 569 -5.67 -2.61 -23.18
CA SER A 569 -4.77 -3.46 -22.39
C SER A 569 -5.41 -4.84 -22.20
N LYS A 570 -4.66 -5.81 -21.69
CA LYS A 570 -5.13 -7.18 -21.39
C LYS A 570 -6.36 -7.25 -20.46
N ASN A 571 -6.74 -6.13 -19.86
CA ASN A 571 -7.82 -6.02 -18.89
C ASN A 571 -8.79 -4.84 -19.14
N GLN A 572 -8.71 -4.18 -20.30
CA GLN A 572 -9.52 -2.99 -20.61
C GLN A 572 -9.86 -2.88 -22.10
N ILE A 573 -11.16 -2.80 -22.40
CA ILE A 573 -11.71 -2.41 -23.71
C ILE A 573 -12.55 -1.14 -23.57
N VAL A 574 -12.94 -0.56 -24.69
CA VAL A 574 -13.88 0.58 -24.74
C VAL A 574 -15.02 0.25 -25.70
N LEU A 575 -16.25 0.34 -25.19
CA LEU A 575 -17.47 0.26 -25.98
C LEU A 575 -17.88 1.65 -26.47
N SER A 576 -18.37 1.71 -27.70
CA SER A 576 -18.70 2.95 -28.40
C SER A 576 -20.07 2.85 -29.07
N GLY A 577 -20.89 3.89 -28.94
CA GLY A 577 -22.25 3.94 -29.48
C GLY A 577 -23.21 4.76 -28.63
N SER A 578 -24.49 4.39 -28.65
CA SER A 578 -25.51 4.95 -27.74
C SER A 578 -25.28 4.46 -26.31
N ILE A 579 -25.26 5.38 -25.35
CA ILE A 579 -25.00 5.09 -23.93
C ILE A 579 -26.04 4.12 -23.35
N GLU A 580 -27.32 4.33 -23.67
CA GLU A 580 -28.41 3.45 -23.24
C GLU A 580 -28.22 2.01 -23.75
N ARG A 581 -27.80 1.85 -25.02
CA ARG A 581 -27.55 0.53 -25.61
C ARG A 581 -26.34 -0.16 -24.99
N ILE A 582 -25.29 0.60 -24.67
CA ILE A 582 -24.13 0.10 -23.93
C ILE A 582 -24.56 -0.40 -22.54
N GLN A 583 -25.41 0.35 -21.83
CA GLN A 583 -25.94 -0.07 -20.52
C GLN A 583 -26.77 -1.36 -20.61
N ARG A 584 -27.65 -1.49 -21.62
CA ARG A 584 -28.42 -2.73 -21.86
C ARG A 584 -27.51 -3.93 -22.18
N LEU A 585 -26.51 -3.74 -23.05
CA LEU A 585 -25.50 -4.76 -23.38
C LEU A 585 -24.73 -5.23 -22.14
N LEU A 586 -24.29 -4.30 -21.29
CA LEU A 586 -23.62 -4.61 -20.02
C LEU A 586 -24.55 -5.39 -19.07
N GLY A 587 -25.83 -5.06 -19.03
CA GLY A 587 -26.85 -5.83 -18.30
C GLY A 587 -26.94 -7.29 -18.75
N GLN A 588 -26.97 -7.53 -20.07
CA GLN A 588 -26.96 -8.89 -20.64
C GLN A 588 -25.66 -9.63 -20.33
N VAL A 589 -24.51 -8.98 -20.51
CA VAL A 589 -23.18 -9.57 -20.19
C VAL A 589 -23.12 -10.02 -18.72
N ARG A 590 -23.61 -9.20 -17.79
CA ARG A 590 -23.69 -9.53 -16.35
C ARG A 590 -24.56 -10.76 -16.08
N GLN A 591 -25.70 -10.88 -16.75
CA GLN A 591 -26.62 -12.01 -16.59
C GLN A 591 -26.05 -13.32 -17.13
N PHE A 592 -25.36 -13.29 -18.28
CA PHE A 592 -24.97 -14.52 -18.99
C PHE A 592 -23.53 -15.01 -18.75
N MET A 593 -22.62 -14.18 -18.22
CA MET A 593 -21.22 -14.60 -18.03
C MET A 593 -20.85 -15.02 -16.59
N GLY A 594 -21.69 -14.75 -15.59
CA GLY A 594 -21.36 -15.03 -14.18
C GLY A 594 -20.20 -14.20 -13.60
N HIS A 595 -19.68 -13.23 -14.36
CA HIS A 595 -18.63 -12.29 -13.98
C HIS A 595 -19.10 -10.87 -14.31
N ASP A 596 -19.04 -9.94 -13.35
CA ASP A 596 -19.45 -8.53 -13.56
C ASP A 596 -18.25 -7.65 -13.94
N PRO A 597 -18.13 -7.19 -15.20
CA PRO A 597 -17.10 -6.26 -15.60
C PRO A 597 -17.45 -4.81 -15.18
N ARG A 598 -16.46 -4.08 -14.67
CA ARG A 598 -16.60 -2.66 -14.30
C ARG A 598 -16.76 -1.79 -15.54
N ALA A 599 -17.87 -1.06 -15.64
CA ALA A 599 -18.08 -0.04 -16.65
C ALA A 599 -17.81 1.38 -16.12
N VAL A 600 -17.12 2.21 -16.90
CA VAL A 600 -16.83 3.63 -16.59
C VAL A 600 -17.07 4.48 -17.84
N ARG A 601 -18.02 5.43 -17.78
CA ARG A 601 -18.27 6.39 -18.87
C ARG A 601 -17.06 7.30 -19.08
N LEU A 602 -16.66 7.49 -20.32
CA LEU A 602 -15.58 8.41 -20.70
C LEU A 602 -16.14 9.80 -21.01
N SER A 603 -15.33 10.84 -20.80
CA SER A 603 -15.62 12.23 -21.19
C SER A 603 -15.47 12.43 -22.71
N SER A 604 -16.23 11.66 -23.49
CA SER A 604 -16.35 11.79 -24.94
C SER A 604 -17.81 11.97 -25.33
N ASP A 605 -18.14 13.12 -25.91
CA ASP A 605 -19.46 13.46 -26.44
C ASP A 605 -19.71 12.83 -27.82
N SER A 606 -18.93 11.83 -28.22
CA SER A 606 -18.96 11.24 -29.55
C SER A 606 -18.55 9.75 -29.52
N PRO A 607 -19.24 8.87 -30.26
CA PRO A 607 -18.97 7.44 -30.30
C PRO A 607 -17.89 7.13 -31.36
N PHE A 608 -16.62 7.35 -31.04
CA PHE A 608 -15.51 7.08 -31.96
C PHE A 608 -15.32 5.58 -32.22
N HIS A 609 -14.70 5.21 -33.35
CA HIS A 609 -14.33 3.81 -33.64
C HIS A 609 -15.56 2.87 -33.62
N CYS A 610 -16.62 3.29 -34.30
CA CYS A 610 -17.77 2.45 -34.59
C CYS A 610 -18.45 2.87 -35.90
N ALA A 611 -19.38 2.05 -36.40
CA ALA A 611 -20.08 2.27 -37.67
C ALA A 611 -20.80 3.63 -37.82
N ILE A 612 -21.06 4.35 -36.73
CA ILE A 612 -21.60 5.72 -36.75
C ILE A 612 -20.60 6.70 -37.41
N MET A 613 -19.30 6.43 -37.30
CA MET A 613 -18.22 7.28 -37.86
C MET A 613 -17.98 7.06 -39.36
N ARG A 614 -18.71 6.17 -40.03
CA ARG A 614 -18.54 5.88 -41.47
C ARG A 614 -18.56 7.11 -42.39
N PRO A 615 -19.39 8.15 -42.16
CA PRO A 615 -19.31 9.39 -42.94
C PRO A 615 -17.95 10.09 -42.81
N ALA A 616 -17.32 10.03 -41.63
CA ALA A 616 -15.98 10.59 -41.40
C ALA A 616 -14.88 9.79 -42.10
N VAL A 617 -15.06 8.47 -42.31
CA VAL A 617 -14.15 7.66 -43.16
C VAL A 617 -14.19 8.15 -44.60
N ALA A 618 -15.38 8.43 -45.14
CA ALA A 618 -15.53 8.94 -46.49
C ALA A 618 -14.91 10.34 -46.67
N GLU A 619 -15.17 11.26 -45.73
CA GLU A 619 -14.54 12.60 -45.73
C GLU A 619 -13.01 12.50 -45.57
N MET A 620 -12.48 11.62 -44.71
CA MET A 620 -11.04 11.39 -44.57
C MET A 620 -10.39 10.84 -45.84
N ARG A 621 -11.03 9.87 -46.51
CA ARG A 621 -10.53 9.32 -47.78
C ARG A 621 -10.51 10.40 -48.86
N GLN A 622 -11.59 11.18 -49.00
CA GLN A 622 -11.66 12.31 -49.93
C GLN A 622 -10.51 13.32 -49.69
N MET A 623 -10.25 13.70 -48.43
CA MET A 623 -9.18 14.64 -48.11
C MET A 623 -7.78 14.10 -48.42
N LEU A 624 -7.52 12.82 -48.15
CA LEU A 624 -6.22 12.19 -48.38
C LEU A 624 -5.95 11.80 -49.83
N GLU A 625 -6.99 11.54 -50.63
CA GLU A 625 -6.85 11.14 -52.05
C GLU A 625 -7.02 12.32 -53.02
N GLN A 626 -7.94 13.24 -52.74
CA GLN A 626 -8.35 14.29 -53.68
C GLN A 626 -7.84 15.68 -53.28
N GLU A 627 -8.07 16.11 -52.02
CA GLU A 627 -7.75 17.48 -51.60
C GLU A 627 -6.25 17.70 -51.31
N ARG A 628 -5.62 16.77 -50.58
CA ARG A 628 -4.19 16.83 -50.22
C ARG A 628 -3.46 15.49 -50.42
N PRO A 629 -3.44 14.91 -51.63
CA PRO A 629 -2.68 13.70 -51.91
C PRO A 629 -1.20 13.83 -51.54
N TRP A 630 -0.62 15.03 -51.67
CA TRP A 630 0.77 15.34 -51.37
C TRP A 630 1.12 15.35 -49.86
N ALA A 631 0.13 15.34 -48.96
CA ALA A 631 0.37 15.36 -47.52
C ALA A 631 1.11 14.11 -47.02
N VAL A 632 0.82 12.94 -47.62
CA VAL A 632 1.41 11.65 -47.24
C VAL A 632 2.73 11.41 -47.98
N GLN A 633 3.81 11.37 -47.21
CA GLN A 633 5.16 11.01 -47.63
C GLN A 633 5.42 9.54 -47.29
N PHE A 634 6.02 8.78 -48.21
CA PHE A 634 6.35 7.37 -48.01
C PHE A 634 7.60 6.98 -48.81
N PRO A 635 8.55 6.20 -48.23
CA PRO A 635 8.58 5.76 -46.83
C PRO A 635 8.86 6.92 -45.87
N GLY A 636 8.42 6.78 -44.61
CA GLY A 636 8.79 7.69 -43.53
C GLY A 636 10.25 7.50 -43.09
N ARG A 637 10.73 8.38 -42.20
CA ARG A 637 12.06 8.31 -41.57
C ARG A 637 12.17 7.18 -40.55
N LEU A 638 11.07 6.87 -39.86
CA LEU A 638 10.95 5.78 -38.89
C LEU A 638 9.68 5.00 -39.20
N PRO A 639 9.62 3.67 -38.96
CA PRO A 639 8.39 2.91 -39.09
C PRO A 639 7.32 3.41 -38.10
N CYS A 640 6.09 3.63 -38.56
CA CYS A 640 4.93 3.93 -37.73
C CYS A 640 3.98 2.72 -37.65
N ILE A 641 3.53 2.36 -36.46
CA ILE A 641 2.55 1.27 -36.25
C ILE A 641 1.12 1.79 -36.43
N SER A 642 0.32 1.11 -37.23
CA SER A 642 -1.09 1.46 -37.44
C SER A 642 -1.97 0.98 -36.29
N ASN A 643 -2.93 1.82 -35.86
CA ASN A 643 -3.93 1.41 -34.87
C ASN A 643 -4.91 0.33 -35.37
N VAL A 644 -5.10 0.17 -36.68
CA VAL A 644 -6.08 -0.79 -37.23
C VAL A 644 -5.47 -2.19 -37.33
N THR A 645 -4.24 -2.31 -37.84
CA THR A 645 -3.57 -3.60 -38.08
C THR A 645 -2.60 -4.02 -36.98
N ALA A 646 -2.27 -3.13 -36.04
CA ALA A 646 -1.19 -3.31 -35.05
C ALA A 646 0.15 -3.71 -35.69
N ARG A 647 0.42 -3.24 -36.93
CA ARG A 647 1.63 -3.52 -37.71
C ARG A 647 2.13 -2.25 -38.43
N PRO A 648 3.40 -2.20 -38.88
CA PRO A 648 3.90 -1.08 -39.68
C PRO A 648 3.20 -0.99 -41.03
N PHE A 649 3.03 0.22 -41.56
CA PHE A 649 2.53 0.44 -42.92
C PHE A 649 3.49 -0.11 -43.98
N SER A 650 2.99 -0.88 -44.94
CA SER A 650 3.76 -1.45 -46.06
C SER A 650 3.83 -0.55 -47.30
N SER A 651 2.84 0.33 -47.50
CA SER A 651 2.75 1.19 -48.69
C SER A 651 1.96 2.49 -48.45
N ARG A 652 2.13 3.47 -49.33
CA ARG A 652 1.37 4.74 -49.30
C ARG A 652 -0.15 4.56 -49.45
N PRO A 653 -0.68 3.75 -50.39
CA PRO A 653 -2.13 3.52 -50.47
C PRO A 653 -2.69 2.85 -49.22
N GLU A 654 -1.96 1.88 -48.65
CA GLU A 654 -2.37 1.25 -47.38
C GLU A 654 -2.38 2.26 -46.23
N LEU A 655 -1.38 3.14 -46.12
CA LEU A 655 -1.36 4.20 -45.11
C LEU A 655 -2.59 5.11 -45.22
N THR A 656 -2.88 5.62 -46.41
CA THR A 656 -4.08 6.46 -46.66
C THR A 656 -5.37 5.74 -46.27
N GLU A 657 -5.55 4.50 -46.72
CA GLU A 657 -6.76 3.72 -46.48
C GLU A 657 -6.93 3.34 -45.00
N LEU A 658 -5.87 2.88 -44.34
CA LEU A 658 -5.89 2.55 -42.91
C LEU A 658 -6.13 3.81 -42.06
N LEU A 659 -5.56 4.96 -42.41
CA LEU A 659 -5.78 6.22 -41.69
C LEU A 659 -7.21 6.76 -41.83
N ALA A 660 -7.87 6.49 -42.97
CA ALA A 660 -9.29 6.76 -43.15
C ALA A 660 -10.14 5.78 -42.32
N ARG A 661 -9.90 4.47 -42.46
CA ARG A 661 -10.60 3.39 -41.72
C ARG A 661 -10.48 3.51 -40.20
N GLN A 662 -9.37 4.06 -39.71
CA GLN A 662 -9.11 4.39 -38.29
C GLN A 662 -10.17 5.32 -37.66
N CYS A 663 -11.08 5.93 -38.42
CA CYS A 663 -12.20 6.67 -37.84
C CYS A 663 -13.36 5.76 -37.38
N GLU A 664 -13.53 4.60 -38.02
CA GLU A 664 -14.61 3.62 -37.79
C GLU A 664 -14.13 2.34 -37.09
N GLU A 665 -12.91 1.87 -37.36
CA GLU A 665 -12.43 0.57 -36.90
C GLU A 665 -11.77 0.57 -35.52
N THR A 666 -11.75 -0.60 -34.88
CA THR A 666 -11.22 -0.79 -33.52
C THR A 666 -9.74 -0.44 -33.43
N VAL A 667 -9.39 0.38 -32.45
CA VAL A 667 -8.00 0.70 -32.11
C VAL A 667 -7.35 -0.45 -31.35
N GLN A 668 -6.44 -1.16 -32.03
CA GLN A 668 -5.67 -2.31 -31.54
C GLN A 668 -4.40 -1.86 -30.77
N TRP A 669 -4.59 -1.05 -29.72
CA TRP A 669 -3.49 -0.49 -28.94
C TRP A 669 -2.71 -1.57 -28.16
N TRP A 670 -3.42 -2.54 -27.58
CA TRP A 670 -2.80 -3.64 -26.84
C TRP A 670 -1.92 -4.51 -27.74
N ASP A 671 -2.42 -4.92 -28.91
CA ASP A 671 -1.65 -5.71 -29.87
C ASP A 671 -0.48 -4.91 -30.47
N SER A 672 -0.61 -3.59 -30.60
CA SER A 672 0.50 -2.71 -31.02
C SER A 672 1.64 -2.72 -30.01
N ILE A 673 1.34 -2.61 -28.71
CA ILE A 673 2.35 -2.72 -27.64
C ILE A 673 2.95 -4.13 -27.62
N ARG A 674 2.10 -5.16 -27.72
CA ARG A 674 2.52 -6.57 -27.71
C ARG A 674 3.46 -6.92 -28.86
N TYR A 675 3.13 -6.48 -30.08
CA TYR A 675 3.98 -6.61 -31.27
C TYR A 675 5.36 -5.99 -31.02
N LEU A 676 5.39 -4.77 -30.49
CA LEU A 676 6.64 -4.06 -30.26
C LEU A 676 7.49 -4.70 -29.14
N ASP A 677 6.88 -5.15 -28.05
CA ASP A 677 7.59 -5.76 -26.93
C ASP A 677 8.05 -7.21 -27.19
N GLN A 678 7.15 -8.04 -27.75
CA GLN A 678 7.37 -9.48 -27.90
C GLN A 678 8.08 -9.82 -29.23
N GLU A 679 7.61 -9.27 -30.35
CA GLU A 679 8.16 -9.56 -31.68
C GLU A 679 9.34 -8.64 -32.01
N GLN A 680 9.18 -7.31 -31.87
CA GLN A 680 10.25 -6.37 -32.21
C GLN A 680 11.32 -6.20 -31.12
N ARG A 681 11.06 -6.66 -29.89
CA ARG A 681 11.95 -6.54 -28.72
C ARG A 681 12.31 -5.08 -28.35
N VAL A 682 11.35 -4.17 -28.44
CA VAL A 682 11.46 -2.81 -27.89
C VAL A 682 11.61 -2.90 -26.37
N ARG A 683 12.56 -2.16 -25.80
CA ARG A 683 12.81 -2.14 -24.34
C ARG A 683 12.73 -0.74 -23.75
N ARG A 684 12.88 0.30 -24.55
CA ARG A 684 12.75 1.70 -24.12
C ARG A 684 11.49 2.31 -24.74
N TRP A 685 10.71 3.01 -23.93
CA TRP A 685 9.43 3.58 -24.34
C TRP A 685 9.33 5.03 -23.87
N VAL A 686 9.10 5.97 -24.79
CA VAL A 686 9.06 7.40 -24.49
C VAL A 686 7.73 7.99 -24.94
N GLY A 687 6.88 8.38 -23.99
CA GLY A 687 5.62 9.06 -24.27
C GLY A 687 5.82 10.56 -24.45
N ILE A 688 5.37 11.14 -25.56
CA ILE A 688 5.40 12.59 -25.77
C ILE A 688 3.98 13.11 -25.90
N GLY A 689 3.61 14.10 -25.08
CA GLY A 689 2.31 14.76 -25.12
C GLY A 689 1.72 15.05 -23.74
N PRO A 690 0.58 15.76 -23.68
CA PRO A 690 -0.07 16.07 -22.40
C PRO A 690 -0.61 14.81 -21.71
N GLY A 691 -0.52 14.77 -20.38
CA GLY A 691 -1.13 13.74 -19.53
C GLY A 691 -0.41 12.38 -19.49
N LYS A 692 -0.62 11.63 -18.41
CA LYS A 692 0.15 10.40 -18.10
C LYS A 692 -0.56 9.09 -18.50
N VAL A 693 -1.70 9.18 -19.22
CA VAL A 693 -2.54 8.03 -19.59
C VAL A 693 -1.79 7.04 -20.49
N GLY A 694 -1.14 7.51 -21.57
CA GLY A 694 -0.39 6.66 -22.48
C GLY A 694 0.74 5.89 -21.77
N ARG A 695 1.50 6.59 -20.90
CA ARG A 695 2.55 5.99 -20.06
C ARG A 695 2.02 4.85 -19.20
N ASN A 696 0.86 5.06 -18.57
CA ASN A 696 0.24 4.08 -17.70
C ASN A 696 -0.29 2.87 -18.48
N LEU A 697 -0.80 3.06 -19.70
CA LEU A 697 -1.23 1.95 -20.57
C LEU A 697 -0.04 1.10 -21.03
N VAL A 698 1.04 1.73 -21.51
CA VAL A 698 2.27 1.01 -21.89
C VAL A 698 2.87 0.27 -20.68
N GLY A 699 3.04 0.96 -19.55
CA GLY A 699 3.63 0.40 -18.33
C GLY A 699 2.81 -0.71 -17.64
N LYS A 700 1.51 -0.85 -17.94
CA LYS A 700 0.70 -2.02 -17.51
C LYS A 700 1.10 -3.32 -18.22
N GLU A 701 1.60 -3.22 -19.46
CA GLU A 701 1.92 -4.36 -20.30
C GLU A 701 3.41 -4.71 -20.23
N VAL A 702 4.30 -3.71 -20.36
CA VAL A 702 5.77 -3.93 -20.42
C VAL A 702 6.51 -3.74 -19.10
N GLY A 703 5.77 -3.44 -18.02
CA GLY A 703 6.33 -3.13 -16.70
C GLY A 703 6.76 -1.67 -16.55
N MET A 704 6.80 -1.20 -15.30
CA MET A 704 7.26 0.15 -14.94
C MET A 704 8.69 0.12 -14.41
N ARG A 705 9.45 1.20 -14.64
CA ARG A 705 10.82 1.41 -14.14
C ARG A 705 10.90 1.02 -12.65
N GLY A 706 11.62 -0.06 -12.33
CA GLY A 706 11.87 -0.51 -10.96
C GLY A 706 11.03 -1.68 -10.42
N LYS A 707 10.19 -2.36 -11.22
CA LYS A 707 9.57 -3.64 -10.82
C LYS A 707 10.06 -4.88 -11.57
N ASP A 708 10.55 -4.75 -12.79
CA ASP A 708 11.11 -5.87 -13.57
C ASP A 708 12.63 -5.73 -13.78
N PRO A 709 13.41 -6.83 -13.72
CA PRO A 709 14.88 -6.80 -13.75
C PRO A 709 15.48 -6.68 -15.16
N VAL A 710 14.73 -6.16 -16.14
CA VAL A 710 15.20 -6.02 -17.53
C VAL A 710 16.15 -4.82 -17.63
N LYS A 711 17.44 -5.08 -17.37
CA LYS A 711 18.53 -4.12 -17.55
C LYS A 711 18.55 -3.60 -19.00
N GLY A 712 18.63 -2.28 -19.16
CA GLY A 712 18.59 -1.60 -20.45
C GLY A 712 17.20 -1.17 -20.95
N GLY A 713 16.12 -1.38 -20.17
CA GLY A 713 14.75 -0.98 -20.52
C GLY A 713 14.09 0.02 -19.56
N GLY A 714 12.99 0.62 -19.99
CA GLY A 714 12.18 1.54 -19.18
C GLY A 714 11.02 2.19 -19.94
N VAL A 715 10.05 2.73 -19.19
CA VAL A 715 8.91 3.50 -19.70
C VAL A 715 8.93 4.90 -19.09
N TRP A 716 9.07 5.89 -19.95
CA TRP A 716 9.14 7.32 -19.67
C TRP A 716 7.98 8.07 -20.33
N ALA A 717 7.75 9.30 -19.88
CA ALA A 717 6.96 10.27 -20.64
C ALA A 717 7.43 11.68 -20.33
N ILE A 718 7.30 12.57 -21.31
CA ILE A 718 7.55 14.01 -21.20
C ILE A 718 6.18 14.70 -21.36
N THR A 719 5.61 15.08 -20.22
CA THR A 719 4.32 15.76 -20.10
C THR A 719 4.47 17.20 -19.58
N ASP A 720 5.64 17.51 -19.03
CA ASP A 720 6.05 18.78 -18.44
C ASP A 720 7.55 19.03 -18.70
N PRO A 721 8.02 20.29 -18.85
CA PRO A 721 9.43 20.61 -19.04
C PRO A 721 10.39 19.99 -18.01
N SER A 722 9.94 19.86 -16.76
CA SER A 722 10.75 19.28 -15.68
C SER A 722 11.08 17.79 -15.87
N GLU A 723 10.34 17.08 -16.72
CA GLU A 723 10.56 15.65 -16.99
C GLU A 723 11.65 15.40 -18.05
N ILE A 724 12.01 16.41 -18.87
CA ILE A 724 12.94 16.24 -20.01
C ILE A 724 14.29 15.67 -19.56
N GLU A 725 14.92 16.27 -18.54
CA GLU A 725 16.25 15.85 -18.07
C GLU A 725 16.23 14.41 -17.52
N GLU A 726 15.15 13.98 -16.85
CA GLU A 726 15.04 12.59 -16.35
C GLU A 726 14.92 11.59 -17.52
N VAL A 727 14.21 11.96 -18.59
CA VAL A 727 14.04 11.10 -19.76
C VAL A 727 15.32 11.04 -20.58
N LEU A 728 15.96 12.17 -20.87
CA LEU A 728 17.23 12.21 -21.61
C LEU A 728 18.32 11.44 -20.87
N ARG A 729 18.50 11.70 -19.57
CA ARG A 729 19.44 10.92 -18.74
C ARG A 729 19.07 9.44 -18.68
N GLY A 730 17.78 9.10 -18.65
CA GLY A 730 17.32 7.70 -18.70
C GLY A 730 17.67 6.99 -20.02
N LEU A 731 17.67 7.72 -21.14
CA LEU A 731 18.12 7.20 -22.44
C LEU A 731 19.66 7.04 -22.47
N GLU A 732 20.41 8.01 -21.94
CA GLU A 732 21.88 7.93 -21.84
C GLU A 732 22.36 6.82 -20.89
N GLU A 733 21.74 6.68 -19.71
CA GLU A 733 21.99 5.61 -18.73
C GLU A 733 21.77 4.21 -19.37
N THR A 734 20.81 4.08 -20.28
CA THR A 734 20.50 2.80 -20.95
C THR A 734 21.29 2.57 -22.23
N GLU A 735 21.87 3.61 -22.82
CA GLU A 735 22.74 3.53 -24.00
C GLU A 735 24.20 3.26 -23.63
N SER A 736 24.70 3.92 -22.58
CA SER A 736 26.03 3.66 -22.01
C SER A 736 26.19 2.25 -21.43
N PHE A 737 25.10 1.61 -20.97
CA PHE A 737 25.12 0.24 -20.45
C PHE A 737 25.59 -0.81 -21.48
N PHE A 738 25.49 -0.52 -22.78
CA PHE A 738 25.86 -1.45 -23.85
C PHE A 738 27.30 -1.26 -24.39
N THR A 739 28.01 -0.20 -23.97
CA THR A 739 29.33 0.16 -24.53
C THR A 739 30.54 -0.23 -23.69
N LEU A 740 30.35 -0.83 -22.50
CA LEU A 740 31.43 -1.09 -21.53
C LEU A 740 31.50 -2.53 -20.97
N LEU A 741 31.01 -3.54 -21.70
CA LEU A 741 31.15 -4.94 -21.28
C LEU A 741 31.61 -5.87 -22.41
N PRO A 742 32.84 -6.44 -22.33
CA PRO A 742 33.05 -7.84 -22.63
C PRO A 742 32.14 -8.69 -21.72
N VAL A 743 31.87 -9.93 -22.14
CA VAL A 743 31.05 -10.90 -21.41
C VAL A 743 31.46 -11.03 -19.94
N ASP A 744 30.74 -10.37 -19.02
CA ASP A 744 30.09 -11.02 -17.87
C ASP A 744 29.23 -10.07 -16.99
N MET A 745 28.44 -10.70 -16.10
CA MET A 745 27.90 -10.14 -14.86
C MET A 745 26.95 -8.91 -14.93
N SER A 746 25.67 -9.19 -14.69
CA SER A 746 25.18 -8.95 -13.32
C SER A 746 23.78 -9.56 -13.08
N HIS A 747 23.75 -10.65 -12.30
CA HIS A 747 22.52 -11.11 -11.63
C HIS A 747 22.14 -10.16 -10.47
N SER A 748 21.03 -10.44 -9.81
CA SER A 748 20.43 -9.59 -8.77
C SER A 748 21.23 -9.59 -7.44
N LYS A 749 20.72 -8.86 -6.43
CA LYS A 749 21.37 -8.53 -5.14
C LYS A 749 21.61 -9.72 -4.16
N ARG A 750 21.89 -10.90 -4.70
CA ARG A 750 22.56 -12.07 -4.10
C ARG A 750 22.61 -13.09 -5.23
N ASN A 751 23.79 -13.36 -5.77
CA ASN A 751 24.02 -14.65 -6.40
C ASN A 751 25.40 -15.16 -6.02
N THR A 752 25.40 -16.08 -5.06
CA THR A 752 26.36 -17.18 -5.05
C THR A 752 26.49 -17.75 -6.46
N SER A 753 27.68 -18.14 -6.88
CA SER A 753 27.99 -18.64 -8.24
C SER A 753 27.43 -20.05 -8.55
N ARG A 754 26.17 -20.34 -8.19
CA ARG A 754 25.56 -21.67 -8.26
C ARG A 754 24.17 -21.66 -8.87
N ALA A 755 23.89 -22.67 -9.70
CA ALA A 755 22.62 -22.89 -10.40
C ALA A 755 21.51 -23.48 -9.50
N VAL A 756 21.39 -23.01 -8.26
CA VAL A 756 20.51 -23.58 -7.23
C VAL A 756 19.27 -22.72 -7.03
N PHE A 757 18.11 -23.26 -7.39
CA PHE A 757 16.81 -22.61 -7.17
C PHE A 757 16.40 -22.66 -5.69
N THR A 758 15.86 -21.58 -5.14
CA THR A 758 15.16 -21.58 -3.84
C THR A 758 13.88 -22.43 -3.89
N ALA A 759 13.32 -22.77 -2.73
CA ALA A 759 12.03 -23.48 -2.63
C ALA A 759 10.89 -22.70 -3.33
N HIS A 760 10.87 -21.37 -3.18
CA HIS A 760 9.91 -20.47 -3.80
C HIS A 760 10.08 -20.38 -5.33
N GLU A 761 11.31 -20.25 -5.83
CA GLU A 761 11.56 -20.26 -7.29
C GLU A 761 11.23 -21.62 -7.90
N ARG A 762 11.45 -22.74 -7.18
CA ARG A 762 10.98 -24.07 -7.59
C ARG A 762 9.46 -24.19 -7.59
N SER A 763 8.72 -23.53 -6.68
CA SER A 763 7.25 -23.52 -6.73
C SER A 763 6.72 -22.69 -7.90
N LEU A 764 7.37 -21.56 -8.19
CA LEU A 764 7.05 -20.71 -9.35
C LEU A 764 7.37 -21.42 -10.67
N ALA A 765 8.52 -22.09 -10.77
CA ALA A 765 8.89 -22.89 -11.94
C ALA A 765 7.91 -24.06 -12.17
N LYS A 766 7.49 -24.76 -11.11
CA LYS A 766 6.43 -25.78 -11.17
C LYS A 766 5.08 -25.24 -11.69
N ALA A 767 4.74 -24.00 -11.36
CA ALA A 767 3.53 -23.35 -11.85
C ALA A 767 3.66 -22.92 -13.32
N ALA A 768 4.83 -22.38 -13.70
CA ALA A 768 5.11 -21.80 -15.01
C ALA A 768 5.48 -22.80 -16.12
N TRP A 769 5.96 -24.01 -15.79
CA TRP A 769 6.29 -25.02 -16.79
C TRP A 769 5.04 -25.62 -17.45
N THR A 770 5.07 -25.64 -18.79
CA THR A 770 4.00 -26.16 -19.67
C THR A 770 4.09 -27.66 -19.90
N VAL A 771 5.29 -28.24 -19.85
CA VAL A 771 5.52 -29.69 -19.95
C VAL A 771 5.23 -30.34 -18.59
N SER A 772 4.59 -31.50 -18.61
CA SER A 772 4.16 -32.23 -17.40
C SER A 772 5.30 -32.75 -16.53
N SER A 773 6.53 -32.79 -17.04
CA SER A 773 7.72 -33.09 -16.25
C SER A 773 9.03 -32.42 -16.72
N ALA A 774 9.97 -32.24 -15.78
CA ALA A 774 11.34 -31.81 -16.04
C ALA A 774 12.34 -32.48 -15.05
N ARG A 775 13.56 -32.76 -15.51
CA ARG A 775 14.60 -33.48 -14.75
C ARG A 775 15.61 -32.50 -14.13
N LEU A 776 15.87 -32.61 -12.83
CA LEU A 776 16.81 -31.74 -12.10
C LEU A 776 18.21 -32.37 -12.03
N THR A 777 19.27 -31.56 -12.20
CA THR A 777 20.67 -32.02 -12.15
C THR A 777 21.27 -31.84 -10.76
N ARG A 778 22.45 -32.44 -10.51
CA ARG A 778 23.17 -32.33 -9.22
C ARG A 778 23.44 -30.88 -8.79
N GLU A 779 23.63 -29.99 -9.75
CA GLU A 779 23.93 -28.56 -9.53
C GLU A 779 22.71 -27.74 -9.10
N SER A 780 21.49 -28.29 -9.26
CA SER A 780 20.23 -27.66 -8.84
C SER A 780 19.92 -27.80 -7.35
N PHE A 781 20.78 -28.47 -6.56
CA PHE A 781 20.53 -28.81 -5.16
C PHE A 781 21.53 -28.15 -4.19
N LEU A 782 21.07 -27.83 -2.98
CA LEU A 782 21.90 -27.26 -1.92
C LEU A 782 22.83 -28.31 -1.30
N PRO A 783 24.07 -27.94 -0.91
CA PRO A 783 24.91 -28.81 -0.10
C PRO A 783 24.36 -28.98 1.33
N PHE A 784 24.80 -30.05 2.01
CA PHE A 784 24.26 -30.44 3.31
C PHE A 784 24.44 -29.38 4.41
N GLY A 785 23.33 -28.96 5.01
CA GLY A 785 23.31 -27.89 6.00
C GLY A 785 23.70 -26.51 5.45
N ALA A 786 23.39 -26.24 4.18
CA ALA A 786 23.36 -24.88 3.65
C ALA A 786 22.21 -24.06 4.26
N CYS A 787 22.35 -22.74 4.30
CA CYS A 787 21.31 -21.84 4.75
C CYS A 787 20.29 -21.57 3.62
N ALA A 788 19.00 -21.78 3.90
CA ALA A 788 17.92 -21.53 2.94
C ALA A 788 17.70 -20.04 2.55
N LEU A 789 18.44 -19.10 3.14
CA LEU A 789 18.35 -17.65 2.89
C LEU A 789 19.57 -17.03 2.18
N CYS A 790 20.77 -17.61 2.32
CA CYS A 790 21.97 -17.17 1.58
C CYS A 790 22.52 -18.22 0.61
N LEU A 791 22.03 -19.47 0.65
CA LEU A 791 22.39 -20.59 -0.23
C LEU A 791 23.84 -21.11 -0.09
N GLU A 792 24.58 -20.56 0.88
CA GLU A 792 25.92 -20.97 1.28
C GLU A 792 25.88 -21.97 2.45
N PRO A 793 26.96 -22.73 2.73
CA PRO A 793 27.08 -23.52 3.96
C PRO A 793 26.74 -22.67 5.20
N ALA A 794 25.82 -23.12 6.04
CA ALA A 794 25.31 -22.29 7.12
C ALA A 794 26.39 -22.03 8.19
N GLN A 795 26.71 -20.75 8.40
CA GLN A 795 27.61 -20.24 9.43
C GLN A 795 26.79 -19.84 10.66
N ASP A 796 27.20 -20.31 11.86
CA ASP A 796 26.37 -20.32 13.08
C ASP A 796 24.94 -20.85 12.78
N PRO A 797 24.84 -22.15 12.46
CA PRO A 797 23.63 -22.74 11.92
C PRO A 797 22.51 -22.79 12.98
N VAL A 798 21.31 -22.43 12.58
CA VAL A 798 20.08 -22.55 13.37
C VAL A 798 19.01 -23.29 12.55
N ALA A 799 18.18 -24.10 13.21
CA ALA A 799 17.06 -24.81 12.61
C ALA A 799 15.72 -24.25 13.10
N CYS A 800 14.71 -24.23 12.23
CA CYS A 800 13.32 -24.07 12.66
C CYS A 800 12.74 -25.41 13.18
N PRO A 801 11.56 -25.42 13.83
CA PRO A 801 10.94 -26.65 14.32
C PRO A 801 10.56 -27.65 13.21
N ALA A 802 10.47 -27.20 11.95
CA ALA A 802 10.21 -28.04 10.79
C ALA A 802 11.47 -28.67 10.17
N GLY A 803 12.66 -28.31 10.65
CA GLY A 803 13.95 -28.86 10.21
C GLY A 803 14.70 -28.06 9.14
N ASP A 804 14.19 -26.90 8.70
CA ASP A 804 14.88 -26.02 7.74
C ASP A 804 16.06 -25.29 8.39
N VAL A 805 17.20 -25.20 7.70
CA VAL A 805 18.48 -24.67 8.22
C VAL A 805 18.76 -23.25 7.73
N PHE A 806 19.24 -22.39 8.63
CA PHE A 806 19.61 -20.99 8.37
C PHE A 806 20.91 -20.60 9.06
N CYS A 807 21.62 -19.56 8.59
CA CYS A 807 22.58 -18.84 9.43
C CYS A 807 21.83 -18.00 10.46
N ARG A 808 22.29 -17.92 11.72
CA ARG A 808 21.65 -17.12 12.78
C ARG A 808 21.37 -15.68 12.34
N GLU A 809 22.36 -15.03 11.73
CA GLU A 809 22.20 -13.66 11.19
C GLU A 809 21.15 -13.55 10.09
N CYS A 810 21.07 -14.53 9.18
CA CYS A 810 20.11 -14.49 8.08
C CYS A 810 18.67 -14.64 8.60
N ALA A 811 18.46 -15.54 9.56
CA ALA A 811 17.18 -15.71 10.24
C ALA A 811 16.79 -14.45 11.02
N LEU A 812 17.71 -13.86 11.79
CA LEU A 812 17.50 -12.60 12.54
C LEU A 812 17.12 -11.44 11.62
N ARG A 813 17.89 -11.20 10.55
CA ARG A 813 17.62 -10.13 9.58
C ARG A 813 16.26 -10.32 8.88
N ASN A 814 15.88 -11.57 8.57
CA ASN A 814 14.59 -11.87 7.98
C ASN A 814 13.42 -11.62 8.95
N LEU A 815 13.52 -12.08 10.20
CA LEU A 815 12.51 -11.84 11.23
C LEU A 815 12.33 -10.36 11.55
N LEU A 816 13.42 -9.58 11.61
CA LEU A 816 13.36 -8.14 11.80
C LEU A 816 12.68 -7.43 10.61
N ALA A 817 13.01 -7.81 9.37
CA ALA A 817 12.39 -7.25 8.18
C ALA A 817 10.87 -7.53 8.12
N GLN A 818 10.46 -8.77 8.41
CA GLN A 818 9.03 -9.11 8.48
C GLN A 818 8.30 -8.33 9.58
N LYS A 819 8.90 -8.20 10.76
CA LYS A 819 8.31 -7.42 11.87
C LYS A 819 8.18 -5.93 11.55
N GLN A 820 9.15 -5.35 10.87
CA GLN A 820 9.10 -3.95 10.42
C GLN A 820 8.01 -3.72 9.37
N GLU A 821 7.82 -4.65 8.42
CA GLU A 821 6.77 -4.52 7.40
C GLU A 821 5.37 -4.74 8.00
N LEU A 822 5.19 -5.68 8.94
CA LEU A 822 3.93 -5.81 9.71
C LEU A 822 3.60 -4.49 10.44
N GLN A 823 4.56 -3.92 11.18
CA GLN A 823 4.41 -2.61 11.85
C GLN A 823 4.17 -1.43 10.89
N ARG A 824 4.51 -1.56 9.61
CA ARG A 824 4.23 -0.56 8.58
C ARG A 824 2.80 -0.71 8.05
N LEU A 825 2.38 -1.94 7.76
CA LEU A 825 1.03 -2.26 7.31
C LEU A 825 -0.03 -1.87 8.36
N ASP A 826 0.24 -2.11 9.65
CA ASP A 826 -0.68 -1.73 10.72
C ASP A 826 -0.81 -0.20 10.88
N ARG A 827 0.30 0.55 10.68
CA ARG A 827 0.26 2.02 10.65
C ARG A 827 -0.53 2.57 9.46
N LEU A 828 -0.41 1.95 8.28
CA LEU A 828 -1.18 2.33 7.10
C LEU A 828 -2.68 2.03 7.27
N ARG A 829 -3.04 0.89 7.88
CA ARG A 829 -4.44 0.56 8.24
C ARG A 829 -5.02 1.60 9.19
N ALA A 830 -4.33 1.90 10.29
CA ALA A 830 -4.78 2.89 11.27
C ALA A 830 -4.86 4.32 10.69
N GLN A 831 -4.10 4.62 9.63
CA GLN A 831 -4.25 5.88 8.90
C GLN A 831 -5.50 5.86 8.01
N ALA A 832 -5.68 4.83 7.17
CA ALA A 832 -6.86 4.68 6.33
C ALA A 832 -8.18 4.63 7.13
N GLU A 833 -8.17 4.11 8.36
CA GLU A 833 -9.32 4.17 9.27
C GLU A 833 -9.67 5.60 9.72
N ARG A 834 -8.65 6.42 10.06
CA ARG A 834 -8.85 7.84 10.38
C ARG A 834 -9.33 8.64 9.18
N ASP A 835 -8.71 8.44 8.02
CA ASP A 835 -9.04 9.18 6.80
C ASP A 835 -10.50 8.87 6.34
N ARG A 836 -10.98 7.63 6.58
CA ARG A 836 -12.40 7.25 6.38
C ARG A 836 -13.35 7.86 7.39
N GLU A 837 -12.93 8.02 8.63
CA GLU A 837 -13.76 8.64 9.68
C GLU A 837 -13.88 10.15 9.45
N GLU A 838 -12.79 10.81 9.06
CA GLU A 838 -12.79 12.22 8.64
C GLU A 838 -13.67 12.44 7.39
N TYR A 839 -13.58 11.57 6.38
CA TYR A 839 -14.46 11.62 5.21
C TYR A 839 -15.94 11.49 5.59
N ARG A 840 -16.28 10.54 6.48
CA ARG A 840 -17.67 10.34 6.95
C ARG A 840 -18.20 11.55 7.74
N LEU A 841 -17.37 12.16 8.59
CA LEU A 841 -17.74 13.36 9.34
C LEU A 841 -17.98 14.55 8.41
N ARG A 842 -17.19 14.67 7.34
CA ARG A 842 -17.38 15.70 6.32
C ARG A 842 -18.65 15.49 5.50
N GLU A 843 -18.91 14.25 5.05
CA GLU A 843 -20.13 13.90 4.31
C GLU A 843 -21.39 14.17 5.15
N ALA A 844 -21.37 13.81 6.43
CA ALA A 844 -22.45 14.12 7.37
C ALA A 844 -22.67 15.63 7.56
N ALA A 845 -21.60 16.44 7.64
CA ALA A 845 -21.72 17.90 7.72
C ALA A 845 -22.24 18.54 6.41
N GLU A 846 -21.86 17.98 5.25
CA GLU A 846 -22.38 18.41 3.95
C GLU A 846 -23.85 17.98 3.72
N ASP A 847 -24.30 16.89 4.34
CA ASP A 847 -25.71 16.48 4.39
C ASP A 847 -26.52 17.35 5.37
N GLU A 848 -25.99 17.67 6.56
CA GLU A 848 -26.62 18.58 7.53
C GLU A 848 -26.81 19.98 6.93
N ALA A 849 -25.80 20.52 6.25
CA ALA A 849 -25.91 21.78 5.53
C ALA A 849 -26.99 21.74 4.41
N ARG A 850 -27.11 20.62 3.68
CA ARG A 850 -28.17 20.44 2.69
C ARG A 850 -29.56 20.35 3.33
N ALA A 851 -29.68 19.68 4.47
CA ALA A 851 -30.93 19.60 5.22
C ALA A 851 -31.38 20.97 5.74
N VAL A 852 -30.46 21.80 6.25
CA VAL A 852 -30.76 23.19 6.66
C VAL A 852 -31.23 24.04 5.47
N VAL A 853 -30.50 24.02 4.34
CA VAL A 853 -30.91 24.77 3.14
C VAL A 853 -32.26 24.30 2.60
N GLN A 854 -32.54 22.99 2.65
CA GLN A 854 -33.83 22.44 2.24
C GLN A 854 -34.97 22.81 3.22
N PHE A 855 -34.68 22.90 4.52
CA PHE A 855 -35.61 23.38 5.54
C PHE A 855 -35.93 24.87 5.35
N ASP A 856 -34.93 25.71 5.08
CA ASP A 856 -35.09 27.13 4.77
C ASP A 856 -35.92 27.36 3.50
N LEU A 857 -35.70 26.54 2.44
CA LEU A 857 -36.51 26.57 1.21
C LEU A 857 -37.98 26.17 1.45
N VAL A 858 -38.22 25.25 2.38
CA VAL A 858 -39.58 24.86 2.81
C VAL A 858 -40.24 25.97 3.64
N GLN A 859 -39.51 26.62 4.56
CA GLN A 859 -40.01 27.79 5.29
C GLN A 859 -40.27 29.00 4.37
N ALA A 860 -39.48 29.18 3.32
CA ALA A 860 -39.67 30.21 2.29
C ALA A 860 -40.91 29.96 1.39
N GLY A 861 -41.68 28.89 1.62
CA GLY A 861 -42.93 28.61 0.93
C GLY A 861 -42.77 28.05 -0.49
N LEU A 862 -41.56 27.66 -0.89
CA LEU A 862 -41.25 27.16 -2.24
C LEU A 862 -41.30 25.61 -2.34
N GLY A 863 -41.61 24.91 -1.25
CA GLY A 863 -41.72 23.45 -1.17
C GLY A 863 -43.07 22.90 -1.63
N GLY A 864 -43.38 22.98 -2.94
CA GLY A 864 -44.53 22.29 -3.53
C GLY A 864 -44.34 20.76 -3.59
N GLY A 865 -45.34 19.99 -3.13
CA GLY A 865 -45.23 18.54 -2.95
C GLY A 865 -45.01 17.73 -4.24
N GLY A 866 -44.08 16.78 -4.20
CA GLY A 866 -43.79 15.86 -5.30
C GLY A 866 -44.71 14.64 -5.34
N GLY A 867 -45.76 14.70 -6.18
CA GLY A 867 -46.50 13.54 -6.67
C GLY A 867 -46.41 13.51 -8.20
N GLY A 868 -46.04 12.37 -8.79
CA GLY A 868 -45.73 12.28 -10.22
C GLY A 868 -46.94 12.51 -11.14
N GLY A 869 -46.75 13.27 -12.22
CA GLY A 869 -47.74 13.51 -13.26
C GLY A 869 -47.10 14.05 -14.55
N GLU A 870 -47.33 13.35 -15.66
CA GLU A 870 -46.81 13.65 -16.99
C GLU A 870 -47.61 14.78 -17.68
N VAL A 871 -46.97 15.87 -18.12
CA VAL A 871 -47.55 16.81 -19.11
C VAL A 871 -46.47 17.32 -20.09
N ARG A 872 -46.73 17.11 -21.38
CA ARG A 872 -46.01 17.72 -22.52
C ARG A 872 -46.46 19.17 -22.77
N LEU A 873 -45.59 19.99 -23.36
CA LEU A 873 -45.87 21.05 -24.35
C LEU A 873 -44.50 21.47 -24.92
N ARG A 874 -44.08 21.13 -26.15
CA ARG A 874 -44.54 21.50 -27.52
C ARG A 874 -44.12 22.91 -27.96
N ASP A 875 -43.68 22.98 -29.22
CA ASP A 875 -42.97 24.07 -29.88
C ASP A 875 -43.73 25.40 -29.97
N GLU A 876 -42.97 26.50 -29.96
CA GLU A 876 -42.75 27.47 -31.06
C GLU A 876 -42.18 28.77 -30.44
N LYS A 877 -41.35 29.63 -31.04
CA LYS A 877 -40.58 29.73 -32.29
C LYS A 877 -40.05 31.20 -32.30
N GLN A 878 -39.08 31.48 -33.16
CA GLN A 878 -38.70 32.81 -33.67
C GLN A 878 -37.90 33.78 -32.77
N GLU A 879 -36.78 34.20 -33.39
CA GLU A 879 -36.21 35.56 -33.46
C GLU A 879 -35.87 36.32 -32.18
N ARG A 880 -34.90 37.24 -32.15
CA ARG A 880 -33.69 37.57 -32.93
C ARG A 880 -33.25 38.90 -32.28
N GLU A 881 -31.95 39.14 -32.24
CA GLU A 881 -31.34 40.46 -32.06
C GLU A 881 -31.38 41.20 -30.70
N THR A 882 -30.17 41.70 -30.41
CA THR A 882 -29.85 42.99 -29.80
C THR A 882 -29.98 43.20 -28.28
N ARG A 883 -28.78 43.13 -27.67
CA ARG A 883 -28.06 44.31 -27.12
C ARG A 883 -28.43 44.77 -25.70
N SER A 884 -27.38 45.15 -24.97
CA SER A 884 -27.38 46.05 -23.81
C SER A 884 -28.17 45.66 -22.56
N LYS A 885 -27.43 45.13 -21.56
CA LYS A 885 -27.04 45.87 -20.33
C LYS A 885 -27.75 47.23 -20.05
N PRO A 886 -27.85 47.68 -18.78
CA PRO A 886 -27.92 46.90 -17.53
C PRO A 886 -28.72 47.58 -16.38
N LEU A 887 -28.56 47.02 -15.16
CA LEU A 887 -28.48 47.70 -13.84
C LEU A 887 -29.75 48.21 -13.12
N LEU A 888 -29.65 48.06 -11.78
CA LEU A 888 -30.29 48.79 -10.67
C LEU A 888 -31.83 48.64 -10.57
N ALA A 889 -32.39 47.89 -9.62
CA ALA A 889 -32.36 48.01 -8.14
C ALA A 889 -33.27 49.12 -7.59
N ILE A 890 -33.47 49.13 -6.25
CA ILE A 890 -34.24 50.11 -5.44
C ILE A 890 -35.74 49.73 -5.37
N THR A 891 -36.17 48.90 -4.38
CA THR A 891 -36.83 49.26 -3.09
C THR A 891 -38.32 49.68 -3.23
N VAL A 892 -39.26 49.56 -2.28
CA VAL A 892 -39.40 48.94 -0.93
C VAL A 892 -40.91 48.99 -0.57
N ALA A 893 -41.37 48.11 0.34
CA ALA A 893 -42.57 48.23 1.19
C ALA A 893 -44.02 48.27 0.61
N ALA A 894 -44.78 47.26 1.05
CA ALA A 894 -45.95 47.36 1.94
C ALA A 894 -47.40 47.56 1.44
N ALA A 895 -48.27 46.76 2.09
CA ALA A 895 -49.69 46.97 2.45
C ALA A 895 -50.71 47.17 1.31
N SER A 896 -51.61 46.20 1.08
CA SER A 896 -52.92 46.04 1.79
C SER A 896 -53.85 47.24 1.56
N THR A 897 -55.09 47.09 1.08
CA THR A 897 -56.23 46.56 1.86
C THR A 897 -57.54 46.63 1.03
N THR A 898 -58.20 45.49 0.75
CA THR A 898 -59.69 45.26 0.78
C THR A 898 -60.57 46.09 -0.24
N THR A 899 -61.82 45.80 -0.65
CA THR A 899 -62.99 45.15 -0.01
C THR A 899 -64.09 44.78 -1.05
N THR A 900 -64.73 43.59 -0.92
CA THR A 900 -66.18 43.25 -1.17
C THR A 900 -66.94 43.58 -2.48
N ALA A 901 -68.07 42.93 -2.86
CA ALA A 901 -68.67 41.60 -2.59
C ALA A 901 -70.04 41.44 -3.32
N THR A 902 -70.63 40.23 -3.21
CA THR A 902 -72.02 39.75 -3.51
C THR A 902 -72.27 39.16 -4.92
N ALA A 903 -73.09 38.10 -5.10
CA ALA A 903 -73.62 37.05 -4.19
C ALA A 903 -74.19 35.80 -4.94
N ASP A 904 -74.74 34.85 -4.16
CA ASP A 904 -75.76 33.79 -4.42
C ASP A 904 -75.50 32.61 -5.39
N THR A 905 -75.82 31.34 -5.08
CA THR A 905 -76.08 30.63 -3.80
C THR A 905 -75.91 29.10 -3.99
N SER A 906 -75.19 28.41 -3.10
CA SER A 906 -75.41 26.99 -2.73
C SER A 906 -74.69 26.66 -1.41
N SER A 907 -75.15 25.64 -0.66
CA SER A 907 -74.80 25.44 0.76
C SER A 907 -74.88 23.94 1.15
N PRO A 908 -74.55 23.52 2.40
CA PRO A 908 -73.43 23.91 3.26
C PRO A 908 -72.68 22.68 3.86
N THR A 909 -71.44 22.84 4.34
CA THR A 909 -70.98 22.16 5.58
C THR A 909 -69.73 22.81 6.18
N ARG A 910 -69.58 22.67 7.51
CA ARG A 910 -68.77 23.53 8.37
C ARG A 910 -67.36 22.98 8.59
N LYS A 911 -66.33 23.82 8.45
CA LYS A 911 -64.94 23.52 8.88
C LYS A 911 -64.94 23.06 10.34
N ARG A 912 -64.32 21.91 10.62
CA ARG A 912 -63.77 21.62 11.96
C ARG A 912 -62.33 22.11 11.99
N LYS A 913 -61.98 22.77 13.09
CA LYS A 913 -60.61 23.10 13.48
C LYS A 913 -59.91 21.77 13.77
N PHE A 914 -58.85 21.44 13.03
CA PHE A 914 -58.09 20.21 13.26
C PHE A 914 -57.08 20.49 14.37
N GLU A 915 -57.49 20.28 15.62
CA GLU A 915 -56.56 20.16 16.73
C GLU A 915 -55.93 18.77 16.60
N LEU A 916 -54.62 18.72 16.33
CA LEU A 916 -53.87 17.47 16.37
C LEU A 916 -53.83 16.97 17.82
N ASP A 917 -54.48 15.85 18.06
CA ASP A 917 -54.39 15.14 19.34
C ASP A 917 -52.97 14.59 19.53
N ASP A 918 -52.43 14.71 20.74
CA ASP A 918 -51.08 14.23 21.07
C ASP A 918 -50.95 12.73 20.76
N GLY A 919 -52.04 11.96 20.87
CA GLY A 919 -52.08 10.53 20.51
C GLY A 919 -51.82 10.23 19.03
N ASP A 920 -52.28 11.09 18.11
CA ASP A 920 -52.01 10.92 16.67
C ASP A 920 -50.62 11.45 16.29
N LEU A 921 -50.12 12.49 16.97
CA LEU A 921 -48.71 12.91 16.84
C LEU A 921 -47.76 11.80 17.32
N GLN A 922 -48.07 11.16 18.46
CA GLN A 922 -47.31 10.02 18.99
C GLN A 922 -47.30 8.85 17.99
N ARG A 923 -48.44 8.56 17.35
CA ARG A 923 -48.56 7.51 16.33
C ARG A 923 -47.69 7.79 15.10
N VAL A 924 -47.70 9.02 14.58
CA VAL A 924 -46.84 9.39 13.44
C VAL A 924 -45.36 9.29 13.84
N VAL A 925 -44.99 9.76 15.04
CA VAL A 925 -43.61 9.64 15.57
C VAL A 925 -43.19 8.17 15.76
N ASP A 926 -44.10 7.30 16.20
CA ASP A 926 -43.81 5.88 16.39
C ASP A 926 -43.83 5.09 15.07
N GLU A 927 -44.66 5.46 14.08
CA GLU A 927 -44.59 4.93 12.72
C GLU A 927 -43.31 5.35 12.00
N ASP A 928 -42.88 6.61 12.13
CA ASP A 928 -41.61 7.08 11.58
C ASP A 928 -40.41 6.48 12.32
N ARG A 929 -40.48 6.28 13.64
CA ARG A 929 -39.47 5.49 14.38
C ARG A 929 -39.47 4.03 13.96
N ALA A 930 -40.61 3.42 13.67
CA ALA A 930 -40.69 2.05 13.16
C ALA A 930 -40.14 1.96 11.74
N ARG A 931 -40.42 2.95 10.88
CA ARG A 931 -39.86 3.09 9.53
C ARG A 931 -38.34 3.30 9.56
N ALA A 932 -37.85 4.18 10.44
CA ALA A 932 -36.42 4.40 10.66
C ALA A 932 -35.72 3.16 11.22
N ARG A 933 -36.33 2.43 12.17
CA ARG A 933 -35.79 1.14 12.64
C ARG A 933 -35.77 0.09 11.55
N ARG A 934 -36.79 0.01 10.68
CA ARG A 934 -36.78 -0.90 9.52
C ARG A 934 -35.73 -0.51 8.49
N ALA A 935 -35.49 0.79 8.28
CA ALA A 935 -34.39 1.28 7.44
C ALA A 935 -33.03 0.92 8.04
N ILE A 936 -32.80 1.17 9.34
CA ILE A 936 -31.55 0.83 10.05
C ILE A 936 -31.34 -0.70 10.10
N GLU A 937 -32.40 -1.50 10.25
CA GLU A 937 -32.29 -2.96 10.22
C GLU A 937 -32.04 -3.47 8.79
N ALA A 938 -32.65 -2.85 7.77
CA ALA A 938 -32.35 -3.12 6.37
C ALA A 938 -30.90 -2.72 5.99
N ASP A 939 -30.40 -1.59 6.50
CA ASP A 939 -29.01 -1.16 6.35
C ASP A 939 -28.05 -2.06 7.13
N ARG A 940 -28.45 -2.59 8.29
CA ARG A 940 -27.66 -3.60 9.03
C ARG A 940 -27.65 -4.96 8.35
N VAL A 941 -28.76 -5.38 7.73
CA VAL A 941 -28.81 -6.57 6.89
C VAL A 941 -27.95 -6.36 5.65
N ALA A 942 -28.10 -5.23 4.94
CA ALA A 942 -27.26 -4.87 3.80
C ALA A 942 -25.77 -4.74 4.15
N ALA A 943 -25.41 -4.21 5.32
CA ALA A 943 -24.03 -4.15 5.81
C ALA A 943 -23.48 -5.53 6.23
N ARG A 944 -24.34 -6.40 6.75
CA ARG A 944 -24.00 -7.78 7.10
C ARG A 944 -23.82 -8.64 5.83
N ASP A 945 -24.63 -8.42 4.80
CA ASP A 945 -24.49 -9.06 3.50
C ASP A 945 -23.29 -8.48 2.71
N ALA A 946 -23.01 -7.17 2.85
CA ALA A 946 -21.79 -6.53 2.33
C ALA A 946 -20.51 -7.02 3.03
N SER A 947 -20.60 -7.64 4.22
CA SER A 947 -19.46 -8.30 4.87
C SER A 947 -19.06 -9.63 4.22
N ALA A 948 -19.83 -10.11 3.24
CA ALA A 948 -19.67 -11.44 2.61
C ALA A 948 -19.55 -11.43 1.07
N LEU A 949 -19.18 -10.31 0.43
CA LEU A 949 -18.85 -10.25 -1.02
C LEU A 949 -17.62 -9.35 -1.33
N PRO A 950 -16.93 -9.55 -2.47
CA PRO A 950 -15.55 -9.09 -2.65
C PRO A 950 -15.39 -7.60 -2.99
N SER A 951 -14.34 -6.99 -2.42
CA SER A 951 -14.07 -5.55 -2.39
C SER A 951 -13.84 -4.88 -3.77
N PHE A 952 -14.73 -3.98 -4.17
CA PHE A 952 -14.68 -3.18 -5.40
C PHE A 952 -14.50 -1.68 -5.07
N TRP A 953 -13.65 -0.94 -5.80
CA TRP A 953 -13.17 0.40 -5.40
C TRP A 953 -13.62 1.58 -6.28
N ALA A 954 -13.97 2.70 -5.63
CA ALA A 954 -14.05 4.04 -6.20
C ALA A 954 -12.64 4.65 -6.48
N PRO A 955 -12.49 5.67 -7.34
CA PRO A 955 -11.22 5.96 -8.03
C PRO A 955 -10.09 6.72 -7.27
N SER A 956 -10.20 7.02 -5.97
CA SER A 956 -9.26 7.92 -5.28
C SER A 956 -8.18 7.26 -4.41
N GLU A 957 -8.27 5.97 -4.09
CA GLU A 957 -7.17 5.22 -3.46
C GLU A 957 -6.68 4.09 -4.37
N THR A 958 -5.36 3.99 -4.55
CA THR A 958 -4.75 2.92 -5.34
C THR A 958 -4.62 1.64 -4.50
N PRO A 959 -5.29 0.52 -4.84
CA PRO A 959 -4.96 -0.76 -4.24
C PRO A 959 -3.56 -1.16 -4.71
N SER A 960 -2.61 -1.20 -3.77
CA SER A 960 -1.24 -1.67 -4.05
C SER A 960 -1.30 -3.11 -4.56
N SER A 961 -0.68 -3.38 -5.71
CA SER A 961 -0.67 -4.71 -6.33
C SER A 961 0.11 -5.72 -5.50
N ASN A 962 -0.61 -6.45 -4.63
CA ASN A 962 -0.22 -7.73 -4.03
C ASN A 962 -1.47 -8.48 -3.49
N ARG A 963 -2.32 -8.96 -4.40
CA ARG A 963 -3.24 -10.09 -4.16
C ARG A 963 -2.86 -11.21 -5.14
N GLY A 964 -1.79 -11.92 -4.80
CA GLY A 964 -1.14 -12.88 -5.71
C GLY A 964 0.06 -13.63 -5.14
N VAL A 965 0.25 -13.62 -3.82
CA VAL A 965 1.22 -14.49 -3.13
C VAL A 965 0.51 -15.11 -1.94
N VAL A 966 -0.03 -16.31 -2.13
CA VAL A 966 -0.63 -17.11 -1.05
C VAL A 966 0.50 -17.81 -0.31
N ILE A 967 0.82 -17.33 0.90
CA ILE A 967 1.58 -18.08 1.90
C ILE A 967 0.59 -18.50 2.99
N GLY A 968 0.39 -19.81 3.16
CA GLY A 968 -0.40 -20.40 4.23
C GLY A 968 -1.92 -20.23 4.08
N SER A 969 -2.61 -21.34 3.85
CA SER A 969 -4.06 -21.40 3.96
C SER A 969 -4.51 -21.16 5.42
N THR A 970 -5.48 -20.25 5.62
CA THR A 970 -6.30 -20.22 6.84
C THR A 970 -7.73 -19.77 6.52
N SER A 971 -8.68 -20.25 7.33
CA SER A 971 -10.11 -20.26 7.02
C SER A 971 -10.80 -18.89 7.09
N ALA A 972 -11.99 -18.79 6.48
CA ALA A 972 -12.90 -17.67 6.62
C ALA A 972 -13.44 -17.54 8.06
N ASN A 973 -12.67 -16.88 8.92
CA ASN A 973 -13.15 -16.19 10.12
C ASN A 973 -12.13 -15.12 10.53
N GLY A 974 -12.60 -13.93 10.90
CA GLY A 974 -11.77 -12.74 11.01
C GLY A 974 -10.78 -12.73 12.17
N THR A 975 -9.55 -13.19 11.94
CA THR A 975 -8.33 -12.75 12.65
C THR A 975 -7.14 -12.86 11.70
N THR A 976 -6.51 -11.74 11.34
CA THR A 976 -5.29 -11.77 10.51
C THR A 976 -4.09 -12.20 11.35
N ASN A 977 -3.36 -13.22 10.90
CA ASN A 977 -2.18 -13.75 11.59
C ASN A 977 -1.10 -12.68 11.81
N THR A 978 -0.82 -12.36 13.08
CA THR A 978 0.21 -11.38 13.51
C THR A 978 1.61 -11.98 13.61
N THR A 979 1.81 -13.19 13.08
CA THR A 979 3.00 -14.02 13.30
C THR A 979 3.91 -14.04 12.07
N THR A 980 5.21 -13.86 12.27
CA THR A 980 6.24 -13.99 11.24
C THR A 980 6.32 -15.42 10.70
N ALA A 981 6.53 -15.59 9.40
CA ALA A 981 6.45 -16.86 8.69
C ALA A 981 7.82 -17.37 8.21
N CYS A 982 7.98 -18.70 8.12
CA CYS A 982 9.21 -19.32 7.62
C CYS A 982 9.31 -19.24 6.08
N PRO A 983 10.37 -18.61 5.52
CA PRO A 983 10.51 -18.44 4.07
C PRO A 983 11.01 -19.69 3.33
N ALA A 984 11.46 -20.74 4.04
CA ALA A 984 11.96 -21.97 3.43
C ALA A 984 10.87 -23.02 3.17
N SER A 985 9.67 -22.86 3.76
CA SER A 985 8.64 -23.88 3.80
C SER A 985 7.38 -23.44 3.06
N ASN A 986 6.93 -24.25 2.09
CA ASN A 986 5.70 -23.97 1.33
C ASN A 986 4.43 -23.91 2.22
N ASP A 987 4.45 -24.59 3.37
CA ASP A 987 3.31 -24.69 4.28
C ASP A 987 3.18 -23.48 5.23
N GLY A 988 4.08 -22.49 5.12
CA GLY A 988 3.91 -21.18 5.76
C GLY A 988 3.90 -21.20 7.30
N HIS A 989 4.65 -22.09 7.94
CA HIS A 989 4.67 -22.20 9.40
C HIS A 989 5.26 -20.96 10.10
N ALA A 990 4.81 -20.69 11.32
CA ALA A 990 5.30 -19.60 12.14
C ALA A 990 6.79 -19.75 12.49
N LEU A 991 7.58 -18.70 12.27
CA LEU A 991 8.99 -18.60 12.61
C LEU A 991 9.17 -17.50 13.65
N SER A 992 9.79 -17.81 14.79
CA SER A 992 10.09 -16.86 15.86
C SER A 992 11.47 -17.10 16.47
N LEU A 993 11.99 -16.13 17.22
CA LEU A 993 13.27 -16.26 17.93
C LEU A 993 13.26 -17.37 18.99
N ARG A 994 12.10 -17.63 19.63
CA ARG A 994 11.95 -18.69 20.65
C ARG A 994 11.91 -20.10 20.04
N THR A 995 11.58 -20.20 18.75
CA THR A 995 11.43 -21.47 18.02
C THR A 995 12.67 -21.86 17.21
N LEU A 996 13.72 -21.02 17.18
CA LEU A 996 14.98 -21.33 16.51
C LEU A 996 15.90 -22.11 17.46
N VAL A 997 16.26 -23.33 17.07
CA VAL A 997 17.23 -24.17 17.77
C VAL A 997 18.62 -23.94 17.17
N SER A 998 19.66 -23.79 17.99
CA SER A 998 21.04 -23.69 17.50
C SER A 998 21.55 -25.09 17.14
N LEU A 999 22.17 -25.27 15.97
CA LEU A 999 22.67 -26.56 15.50
C LEU A 999 24.14 -26.77 15.90
N GLN A 1000 24.46 -27.97 16.37
CA GLN A 1000 25.82 -28.40 16.67
C GLN A 1000 26.19 -29.58 15.77
N PHE A 1001 27.00 -29.29 14.75
CA PHE A 1001 27.63 -30.30 13.90
C PHE A 1001 29.00 -30.66 14.48
N ALA A 1002 29.30 -31.95 14.59
CA ALA A 1002 30.68 -32.40 14.74
C ALA A 1002 31.37 -32.36 13.38
N GLU A 1003 32.67 -32.07 13.34
CA GLU A 1003 33.46 -31.98 12.11
C GLU A 1003 34.70 -32.90 12.21
N ASP A 1004 35.17 -33.41 11.06
CA ASP A 1004 36.44 -34.15 10.97
C ASP A 1004 37.64 -33.20 10.78
N ASP A 1005 38.86 -33.74 10.81
CA ASP A 1005 40.11 -32.97 10.64
C ASP A 1005 40.21 -32.24 9.28
N ALA A 1006 39.29 -32.53 8.34
CA ALA A 1006 39.17 -31.89 7.04
C ALA A 1006 37.97 -30.92 6.94
N GLY A 1007 37.34 -30.56 8.07
CA GLY A 1007 36.22 -29.62 8.16
C GLY A 1007 34.91 -30.15 7.57
N ARG A 1008 34.73 -31.48 7.47
CA ARG A 1008 33.50 -32.09 6.96
C ARG A 1008 32.60 -32.48 8.13
N ARG A 1009 31.32 -32.14 8.03
CA ARG A 1009 30.31 -32.48 9.05
C ARG A 1009 30.15 -34.00 9.16
N ILE A 1010 30.29 -34.55 10.36
CA ILE A 1010 30.21 -35.98 10.69
C ILE A 1010 29.16 -36.25 11.77
N CYS A 1011 28.67 -37.49 11.82
CA CYS A 1011 27.88 -37.97 12.95
C CYS A 1011 28.82 -38.33 14.12
N PRO A 1012 28.70 -37.73 15.32
CA PRO A 1012 29.60 -38.01 16.44
C PRO A 1012 29.58 -39.47 16.91
N ALA A 1013 28.45 -40.18 16.74
CA ALA A 1013 28.29 -41.57 17.18
C ALA A 1013 28.99 -42.61 16.28
N CYS A 1014 29.01 -42.42 14.95
CA CYS A 1014 29.62 -43.39 14.02
C CYS A 1014 30.74 -42.82 13.16
N LYS A 1015 31.12 -41.55 13.36
CA LYS A 1015 32.13 -40.79 12.61
C LYS A 1015 31.94 -40.76 11.07
N ARG A 1016 30.79 -41.21 10.56
CA ARG A 1016 30.45 -41.12 9.13
C ARG A 1016 30.10 -39.69 8.74
N SER A 1017 30.56 -39.26 7.57
CA SER A 1017 30.22 -37.95 6.99
C SER A 1017 28.72 -37.78 6.76
N LEU A 1018 28.17 -36.69 7.27
CA LEU A 1018 26.80 -36.27 7.03
C LEU A 1018 26.69 -35.62 5.65
N SER A 1019 25.84 -36.19 4.81
CA SER A 1019 25.44 -35.65 3.52
C SER A 1019 23.92 -35.58 3.45
N ASN A 1020 23.36 -34.96 2.41
CA ASN A 1020 21.91 -34.96 2.17
C ASN A 1020 21.32 -36.39 2.22
N ALA A 1021 22.06 -37.40 1.75
CA ALA A 1021 21.60 -38.79 1.71
C ALA A 1021 21.57 -39.47 3.10
N SER A 1022 22.26 -38.91 4.09
CA SER A 1022 22.46 -39.54 5.40
C SER A 1022 21.27 -39.44 6.37
N ARG A 1023 20.21 -38.70 6.00
CA ARG A 1023 19.04 -38.35 6.85
C ARG A 1023 19.48 -37.94 8.26
N ALA A 1024 20.01 -36.72 8.36
CA ALA A 1024 20.45 -36.17 9.63
C ALA A 1024 19.27 -35.74 10.50
N VAL A 1025 19.40 -35.91 11.82
CA VAL A 1025 18.37 -35.63 12.81
C VAL A 1025 18.99 -34.77 13.92
N MET A 1026 18.34 -33.65 14.22
CA MET A 1026 18.70 -32.74 15.32
C MET A 1026 17.90 -33.10 16.58
N ALA A 1027 18.56 -33.14 17.74
CA ALA A 1027 17.91 -33.09 19.04
C ALA A 1027 17.51 -31.64 19.40
N LYS A 1028 16.22 -31.37 19.61
CA LYS A 1028 15.68 -30.02 19.86
C LYS A 1028 16.29 -29.28 21.06
N PRO A 1029 16.49 -29.89 22.25
CA PRO A 1029 16.91 -29.13 23.43
C PRO A 1029 18.42 -28.79 23.44
N CYS A 1030 19.25 -29.58 22.77
CA CYS A 1030 20.71 -29.42 22.79
C CYS A 1030 21.36 -29.16 21.41
N GLY A 1031 20.61 -29.24 20.30
CA GLY A 1031 21.09 -28.88 18.97
C GLY A 1031 21.97 -29.91 18.25
N HIS A 1032 22.39 -30.98 18.93
CA HIS A 1032 23.28 -32.00 18.38
C HIS A 1032 22.67 -32.72 17.17
N VAL A 1033 23.48 -32.92 16.13
CA VAL A 1033 23.07 -33.58 14.88
C VAL A 1033 23.66 -34.99 14.78
N LEU A 1034 22.78 -35.99 14.65
CA LEU A 1034 23.11 -37.41 14.51
C LEU A 1034 22.55 -37.95 13.18
N CYS A 1035 23.18 -38.98 12.61
CA CYS A 1035 22.56 -39.69 11.48
C CYS A 1035 21.41 -40.60 11.98
N ARG A 1036 20.37 -40.76 11.16
CA ARG A 1036 19.15 -41.50 11.52
C ARG A 1036 19.41 -42.95 11.97
N SER A 1037 20.43 -43.63 11.45
CA SER A 1037 20.80 -44.98 11.90
C SER A 1037 21.30 -44.99 13.34
N CYS A 1038 22.12 -44.01 13.74
CA CYS A 1038 22.61 -43.89 15.12
C CYS A 1038 21.50 -43.47 16.08
N VAL A 1039 20.58 -42.60 15.66
CA VAL A 1039 19.38 -42.29 16.45
C VAL A 1039 18.56 -43.57 16.70
N HIS A 1040 18.31 -44.38 15.66
CA HIS A 1040 17.59 -45.65 15.81
C HIS A 1040 18.35 -46.76 16.56
N GLN A 1041 19.62 -46.57 16.93
CA GLN A 1041 20.41 -47.52 17.71
C GLN A 1041 20.65 -47.05 19.15
N PHE A 1042 21.05 -45.79 19.33
CA PHE A 1042 21.51 -45.23 20.60
C PHE A 1042 20.53 -44.25 21.26
N VAL A 1043 19.42 -43.90 20.58
CA VAL A 1043 18.39 -42.97 21.08
C VAL A 1043 17.03 -43.67 21.04
N ARG A 1044 16.91 -44.74 21.83
CA ARG A 1044 15.67 -45.48 22.07
C ARG A 1044 15.19 -45.26 23.51
N PRO A 1045 13.87 -45.33 23.78
CA PRO A 1045 13.39 -45.49 25.16
C PRO A 1045 13.89 -46.82 25.72
N ILE A 1046 14.23 -46.85 27.00
CA ILE A 1046 14.51 -48.09 27.73
C ILE A 1046 13.20 -48.90 27.80
N GLU A 1047 13.14 -50.05 27.11
CA GLU A 1047 11.96 -50.91 27.12
C GLU A 1047 11.93 -51.74 28.42
N GLY A 1048 11.08 -51.35 29.36
CA GLY A 1048 10.74 -52.16 30.53
C GLY A 1048 10.22 -53.54 30.09
N GLY A 1049 10.82 -54.60 30.62
CA GLY A 1049 10.79 -55.92 29.98
C GLY A 1049 9.44 -56.64 30.02
N SER A 1050 9.04 -57.21 28.87
CA SER A 1050 8.28 -58.47 28.83
C SER A 1050 8.33 -59.15 27.44
N GLY A 1051 8.87 -60.38 27.40
CA GLY A 1051 8.45 -61.41 26.42
C GLY A 1051 9.06 -61.44 25.00
N ALA A 1052 10.12 -62.25 24.85
CA ALA A 1052 10.46 -63.11 23.69
C ALA A 1052 10.61 -62.50 22.25
N GLY A 1053 11.82 -62.63 21.66
CA GLY A 1053 11.96 -62.52 20.20
C GLY A 1053 13.35 -62.21 19.59
N ALA A 1054 14.35 -63.08 19.81
CA ALA A 1054 15.58 -63.28 18.99
C ALA A 1054 16.48 -62.09 18.56
N GLY A 1055 17.79 -62.21 18.85
CA GLY A 1055 18.87 -61.48 18.14
C GLY A 1055 19.83 -60.70 19.04
N ALA A 1056 20.82 -61.37 19.62
CA ALA A 1056 21.76 -60.76 20.57
C ALA A 1056 22.90 -59.94 19.91
N GLY A 1057 23.27 -58.83 20.56
CA GLY A 1057 24.46 -58.02 20.29
C GLY A 1057 24.89 -57.33 21.58
N MET A 1058 25.89 -57.92 22.25
CA MET A 1058 26.22 -57.74 23.67
C MET A 1058 26.82 -56.37 24.05
N LEU A 1059 26.22 -55.68 25.03
CA LEU A 1059 26.88 -54.74 25.95
C LEU A 1059 26.22 -54.80 27.35
N LEU A 1060 26.98 -54.45 28.39
CA LEU A 1060 26.66 -54.65 29.81
C LEU A 1060 25.36 -53.97 30.28
N HIS A 1061 24.65 -54.65 31.19
CA HIS A 1061 23.60 -54.07 32.02
C HIS A 1061 24.20 -53.74 33.39
N ASP A 1062 24.07 -52.48 33.85
CA ASP A 1062 24.44 -52.08 35.20
C ASP A 1062 23.36 -52.58 36.20
N PRO A 1063 23.72 -53.26 37.31
CA PRO A 1063 22.76 -53.70 38.33
C PRO A 1063 22.28 -52.59 39.29
N HIS A 1064 22.81 -51.37 39.25
CA HIS A 1064 22.54 -50.31 40.25
C HIS A 1064 21.70 -49.11 39.77
N ALA A 1065 21.07 -49.19 38.60
CA ALA A 1065 20.17 -48.13 38.13
C ALA A 1065 18.82 -48.13 38.91
N PRO A 1066 18.33 -46.97 39.41
CA PRO A 1066 17.05 -46.87 40.11
C PRO A 1066 15.85 -47.08 39.17
N GLU A 1067 14.74 -47.61 39.70
CA GLU A 1067 13.58 -48.07 38.92
C GLU A 1067 12.75 -46.96 38.23
N ASP A 1068 13.11 -45.68 38.40
CA ASP A 1068 12.34 -44.53 37.91
C ASP A 1068 12.64 -44.11 36.44
N GLU A 1069 13.62 -44.71 35.75
CA GLU A 1069 14.04 -44.29 34.39
C GLU A 1069 13.25 -44.93 33.22
N ALA A 1070 12.06 -45.46 33.47
CA ALA A 1070 11.24 -46.13 32.45
C ALA A 1070 10.62 -45.15 31.42
N GLY A 1071 11.32 -44.90 30.31
CA GLY A 1071 10.78 -44.22 29.12
C GLY A 1071 11.41 -42.86 28.79
N VAL A 1072 12.37 -42.39 29.58
CA VAL A 1072 13.17 -41.18 29.29
C VAL A 1072 14.07 -41.45 28.09
N VAL A 1073 14.22 -40.47 27.19
CA VAL A 1073 15.12 -40.56 26.02
C VAL A 1073 16.21 -39.52 26.13
N ARG A 1074 17.47 -39.93 26.33
CA ARG A 1074 18.63 -39.01 26.47
C ARG A 1074 19.37 -38.78 25.15
N CYS A 1075 20.05 -37.64 25.04
CA CYS A 1075 20.94 -37.33 23.93
C CYS A 1075 22.26 -38.11 24.02
N TYR A 1076 22.63 -38.86 22.98
CA TYR A 1076 23.89 -39.62 22.94
C TYR A 1076 25.18 -38.78 23.17
N VAL A 1077 25.16 -37.48 22.87
CA VAL A 1077 26.39 -36.64 22.89
C VAL A 1077 26.57 -35.86 24.19
N CYS A 1078 25.47 -35.53 24.88
CA CYS A 1078 25.47 -34.63 26.04
C CYS A 1078 24.46 -35.01 27.14
N GLU A 1079 23.86 -36.19 27.03
CA GLU A 1079 22.90 -36.80 27.96
C GLU A 1079 21.61 -36.01 28.25
N ALA A 1080 21.46 -34.82 27.66
CA ALA A 1080 20.26 -33.98 27.77
C ALA A 1080 18.97 -34.75 27.45
N ASP A 1081 17.95 -34.56 28.28
CA ASP A 1081 16.63 -35.18 28.13
C ASP A 1081 15.94 -34.68 26.84
N LEU A 1082 15.46 -35.62 26.02
CA LEU A 1082 14.77 -35.42 24.75
C LEU A 1082 13.28 -35.78 24.84
N THR A 1083 12.73 -36.00 26.02
CA THR A 1083 11.33 -36.40 26.22
C THR A 1083 10.41 -35.19 26.07
N GLU A 1084 9.49 -35.18 25.10
CA GLU A 1084 8.55 -34.06 24.93
C GLU A 1084 7.33 -34.20 25.84
N GLU A 1085 7.15 -33.26 26.78
CA GLU A 1085 5.88 -33.10 27.49
C GLU A 1085 4.78 -32.63 26.53
N ALA A 1086 3.64 -33.32 26.54
CA ALA A 1086 2.51 -32.98 25.68
C ALA A 1086 1.72 -31.78 26.23
N GLU A 1087 2.04 -30.56 25.77
CA GLU A 1087 1.29 -29.35 26.12
C GLU A 1087 -0.23 -29.52 25.86
N GLY A 1088 -1.02 -29.38 26.94
CA GLY A 1088 -2.40 -29.85 26.97
C GLY A 1088 -3.39 -29.03 26.14
N LYS A 1089 -3.84 -29.57 25.00
CA LYS A 1089 -5.07 -29.10 24.33
C LYS A 1089 -6.32 -29.66 25.01
N LYS A 1090 -7.19 -28.77 25.49
CA LYS A 1090 -8.51 -29.08 26.06
C LYS A 1090 -9.30 -30.01 25.15
N ARG A 1091 -9.66 -31.20 25.64
CA ARG A 1091 -10.68 -32.07 25.04
C ARG A 1091 -12.00 -31.30 24.92
N LYS A 1092 -12.40 -30.93 23.69
CA LYS A 1092 -13.81 -30.70 23.38
C LYS A 1092 -14.34 -31.92 22.64
N LYS A 1093 -15.46 -32.42 23.14
CA LYS A 1093 -16.14 -33.67 22.81
C LYS A 1093 -16.77 -33.57 21.42
N ASP A 1094 -16.34 -34.41 20.49
CA ASP A 1094 -17.18 -34.82 19.36
C ASP A 1094 -17.01 -36.31 19.05
N ARG A 1095 -18.10 -36.90 18.55
CA ARG A 1095 -18.38 -38.34 18.66
C ARG A 1095 -18.63 -38.95 17.28
N LYS A 1096 -17.58 -39.35 16.57
CA LYS A 1096 -17.67 -40.38 15.54
C LYS A 1096 -16.32 -41.04 15.23
N ASP A 1097 -16.42 -42.20 14.60
CA ASP A 1097 -15.37 -42.96 13.90
C ASP A 1097 -14.26 -43.59 14.75
N ARG A 1098 -14.66 -44.66 15.46
CA ARG A 1098 -13.78 -45.78 15.78
C ARG A 1098 -13.46 -46.55 14.50
N HIS A 1099 -12.24 -46.47 13.96
CA HIS A 1099 -11.46 -47.60 13.43
C HIS A 1099 -10.13 -47.13 12.82
N LYS A 1100 -9.04 -47.16 13.61
CA LYS A 1100 -7.68 -47.64 13.25
C LYS A 1100 -6.73 -47.38 14.43
N LYS A 1101 -6.53 -48.39 15.29
CA LYS A 1101 -5.67 -48.29 16.48
C LYS A 1101 -4.26 -48.79 16.14
N GLU A 1102 -3.47 -47.94 15.50
CA GLU A 1102 -2.04 -48.21 15.24
C GLU A 1102 -1.18 -47.46 16.28
N LYS A 1103 -0.09 -48.08 16.74
CA LYS A 1103 0.67 -47.67 17.94
C LYS A 1103 1.25 -46.26 17.82
N GLU A 1104 0.70 -45.28 18.53
CA GLU A 1104 1.40 -44.01 18.80
C GLU A 1104 2.57 -44.27 19.74
N ARG A 1105 3.75 -44.50 19.15
CA ARG A 1105 5.03 -44.42 19.86
C ARG A 1105 5.30 -42.96 20.19
N VAL A 1106 5.76 -42.70 21.43
CA VAL A 1106 6.32 -41.42 21.86
C VAL A 1106 7.32 -40.95 20.80
N ARG A 1107 7.11 -39.75 20.25
CA ARG A 1107 8.08 -39.10 19.37
C ARG A 1107 9.02 -38.32 20.28
N PRO A 1108 10.31 -38.70 20.41
CA PRO A 1108 11.24 -37.87 21.17
C PRO A 1108 11.44 -36.53 20.45
N GLY A 1109 12.01 -35.55 21.14
CA GLY A 1109 12.33 -34.20 20.68
C GLY A 1109 13.42 -34.17 19.61
N LEU A 1110 13.16 -34.86 18.50
CA LEU A 1110 14.06 -35.15 17.39
C LEU A 1110 13.40 -34.65 16.10
N VAL A 1111 14.11 -33.79 15.36
CA VAL A 1111 13.66 -33.22 14.09
C VAL A 1111 14.60 -33.68 12.98
N GLU A 1112 14.07 -34.36 11.97
CA GLU A 1112 14.85 -34.68 10.76
C GLU A 1112 15.16 -33.38 10.01
N LEU A 1113 16.44 -33.09 9.78
CA LEU A 1113 16.87 -31.88 9.09
C LEU A 1113 16.51 -31.96 7.61
N ARG A 1114 15.90 -30.88 7.11
CA ARG A 1114 15.48 -30.77 5.71
C ARG A 1114 16.67 -30.47 4.81
N SER A 1115 17.36 -31.52 4.41
CA SER A 1115 18.30 -31.47 3.29
C SER A 1115 17.53 -31.56 1.97
N GLU A 1116 17.22 -30.41 1.36
CA GLU A 1116 16.60 -30.37 0.04
C GLU A 1116 17.56 -30.89 -1.04
N GLY A 1117 17.37 -32.15 -1.43
CA GLY A 1117 18.05 -32.75 -2.58
C GLY A 1117 19.05 -33.84 -2.26
N THR A 1118 18.56 -35.06 -2.05
CA THR A 1118 19.26 -36.28 -2.50
C THR A 1118 18.27 -37.34 -2.92
N GLY A 1119 18.52 -37.89 -4.09
CA GLY A 1119 17.70 -38.93 -4.68
C GLY A 1119 18.38 -39.69 -5.81
N PHE A 1120 19.72 -39.83 -5.79
CA PHE A 1120 20.26 -41.08 -6.32
C PHE A 1120 19.82 -42.18 -5.33
N SER A 1121 18.78 -42.92 -5.73
CA SER A 1121 18.18 -44.07 -5.05
C SER A 1121 17.89 -43.92 -3.54
N ALA A 1122 16.69 -43.41 -3.18
CA ALA A 1122 15.98 -43.80 -1.93
C ALA A 1122 14.59 -43.14 -1.72
N GLY A 1123 14.25 -42.00 -2.35
CA GLY A 1123 12.94 -41.37 -2.09
C GLY A 1123 12.64 -39.98 -2.64
N GLY A 1124 13.56 -39.34 -3.39
CA GLY A 1124 13.28 -38.10 -4.11
C GLY A 1124 13.06 -38.38 -5.59
N ALA A 1125 11.94 -37.93 -6.17
CA ALA A 1125 11.73 -38.01 -7.61
C ALA A 1125 12.77 -37.13 -8.33
N SER A 1126 13.56 -37.73 -9.23
CA SER A 1126 14.52 -36.99 -10.09
C SER A 1126 13.82 -36.15 -11.19
N GLU A 1127 12.49 -36.19 -11.19
CA GLU A 1127 11.58 -35.67 -12.19
C GLU A 1127 10.46 -34.91 -11.48
N VAL A 1128 10.32 -33.62 -11.76
CA VAL A 1128 9.29 -32.76 -11.16
C VAL A 1128 8.01 -32.88 -11.98
N LYS A 1129 7.02 -33.62 -11.49
CA LYS A 1129 5.72 -33.79 -12.17
C LYS A 1129 4.68 -32.78 -11.72
N LYS A 1130 3.93 -32.24 -12.68
CA LYS A 1130 2.71 -31.47 -12.44
C LYS A 1130 1.54 -32.46 -12.31
N ASN A 1131 1.07 -32.69 -11.08
CA ASN A 1131 -0.10 -33.53 -10.83
C ASN A 1131 -1.36 -32.82 -11.37
N ALA A 1132 -1.71 -33.08 -12.62
CA ALA A 1132 -2.99 -32.71 -13.16
C ALA A 1132 -4.08 -33.58 -12.49
N VAL A 1133 -5.08 -32.93 -11.90
CA VAL A 1133 -6.34 -33.61 -11.55
C VAL A 1133 -7.09 -33.80 -12.85
N ALA A 1134 -7.03 -35.01 -13.41
CA ALA A 1134 -7.74 -35.37 -14.61
C ALA A 1134 -9.14 -35.91 -14.28
N PHE A 1135 -10.17 -35.16 -14.71
CA PHE A 1135 -11.53 -35.57 -15.07
C PHE A 1135 -12.26 -36.68 -14.28
N GLN A 1136 -13.48 -36.34 -13.86
CA GLN A 1136 -14.69 -37.08 -14.22
C GLN A 1136 -15.87 -36.10 -14.41
N CYS A 1137 -16.91 -36.54 -15.12
CA CYS A 1137 -17.94 -35.72 -15.79
C CYS A 1137 -18.70 -34.73 -14.90
#